data_AF-A0AA41V7F9-F1
#
_entry.id   AF-A0AA41V7F9-F1
#
_cell.length_a   1.000
_cell.length_b   1.000
_cell.length_c   1.000
_cell.angle_alpha   90.00
_cell.angle_beta   90.00
_cell.angle_gamma   90.00
#
_symmetry.space_group_name_H-M   'P 1'
#
loop_
_entity.id
_entity.type
_entity.pdbx_description
1 polymer ?
#
loop_
_entity_poly.entity_id
_entity_poly.type
_entity_poly.pdbx_seq_one_letter_code
_entity_poly.pdbx_strand_id
1 'polypeptide(L)'
;MDKLRHSSLIFLILSLLFQSFFCANSESFIGINYGLVADNLPPPSETAKLLKSTAIGKVRLYGADPAIITSLANSDIGIVIGTSNADIPALATDPNYAKQWITTNVKPYYPASNIILITVGNEVFKSGEQNLISQLVPAMHNLQETLSSESLGGKIKVSTVHAMSVLANSEPPSAGSFDPAFGDTMKGLLGFLKDTGSPFMVNPYPFFAYQSDPRAETLAFCLFQPNSGRFDSGTQINYMNMFDAQVDAVRSALNAMDSKDVEIVVAETGWAYKGDTDEVGASIENAKAYNANLIAHLRSMVGTPLMPGKSVDTYLFALYDEDLKPGKGSERAFGLFNPDLTMIYDAGLSMSSQTSKTPPTPPPTPMARTPMLAPATPFPTTNPRGGCGPQDGVSLADRGCKGNNCSPVQPESESFIGINYGQVADNLPPPSETVKLLKTTAIGKVRLYGADPAIITALANTGIGIVVGTSNGDIPALANDPNFAKQWVNTNVKPFYPASNIILITVGNEVMTSGDQGLVSQLVPAMHNVQEALNSESIGDKIKVSTVHAMSVLKNSEPPSAGSFDPAFGDTMKGLLGFLRDTGAPFTINPYPFFAYQSDPRPETLAFCLFQPNAGRFDAGTKITYMNMFDAQVDAIRSALNAMDAKNVEIVVAETGWPYKGGDKEVGTSVDNAKAYNGNLVAHLRSMVGTPLMPGKSVDTYLFALYDEDLKPGAGSERAFGLFKLDRTMAYDAGLSKSSQTPTPTPTTPTTPTTPTTPTTPTTPAEKTKGWCIPKGGLSNAQLQTNIDYACGQPGMNCGPIQPNGACFEPNTLASHAAYAMNLLYQTLGRNPWNCDFSQTAMITSTNPSYKNCNYPGGST
;
A
#
# COMPACT_ATOMS: atom_id res chain seq x y z
N MET A 1 -28.72 -23.69 -70.48
CA MET A 1 -28.85 -24.06 -69.05
C MET A 1 -28.74 -22.83 -68.11
N ASP A 2 -28.98 -21.62 -68.61
CA ASP A 2 -28.18 -20.46 -68.16
C ASP A 2 -28.86 -19.62 -67.08
N LYS A 3 -30.18 -19.78 -66.90
CA LYS A 3 -30.93 -19.17 -65.81
C LYS A 3 -30.57 -19.75 -64.43
N LEU A 4 -30.20 -21.04 -64.34
CA LEU A 4 -29.78 -21.65 -63.07
C LEU A 4 -28.38 -21.17 -62.62
N ARG A 5 -27.45 -20.96 -63.57
CA ARG A 5 -26.11 -20.43 -63.25
C ARG A 5 -26.17 -18.99 -62.75
N HIS A 6 -26.98 -18.12 -63.36
CA HIS A 6 -27.17 -16.75 -62.88
C HIS A 6 -27.76 -16.70 -61.48
N SER A 7 -28.82 -17.49 -61.20
CA SER A 7 -29.42 -17.53 -59.86
C SER A 7 -28.44 -18.00 -58.79
N SER A 8 -27.56 -18.96 -59.11
CA SER A 8 -26.54 -19.47 -58.18
C SER A 8 -25.43 -18.46 -57.92
N LEU A 9 -24.97 -17.75 -58.96
CA LEU A 9 -23.92 -16.73 -58.82
C LEU A 9 -24.41 -15.51 -58.02
N ILE A 10 -25.67 -15.09 -58.24
CA ILE A 10 -26.31 -14.04 -57.46
C ILE A 10 -26.44 -14.45 -55.98
N PHE A 11 -26.83 -15.69 -55.69
CA PHE A 11 -26.90 -16.17 -54.29
C PHE A 11 -25.52 -16.20 -53.61
N LEU A 12 -24.46 -16.57 -54.33
CA LEU A 12 -23.10 -16.57 -53.80
C LEU A 12 -22.59 -15.14 -53.51
N ILE A 13 -22.84 -14.21 -54.43
CA ILE A 13 -22.49 -12.78 -54.26
C ILE A 13 -23.30 -12.15 -53.13
N LEU A 14 -24.60 -12.47 -53.01
CA LEU A 14 -25.44 -11.97 -51.92
C LEU A 14 -25.05 -12.58 -50.57
N SER A 15 -24.61 -13.85 -50.54
CA SER A 15 -24.07 -14.48 -49.33
C SER A 15 -22.74 -13.85 -48.89
N LEU A 16 -21.85 -13.51 -49.83
CA LEU A 16 -20.61 -12.78 -49.53
C LEU A 16 -20.90 -11.36 -49.02
N LEU A 17 -21.87 -10.66 -49.63
CA LEU A 17 -22.32 -9.34 -49.16
C LEU A 17 -23.00 -9.39 -47.78
N PHE A 18 -23.72 -10.46 -47.44
CA PHE A 18 -24.26 -10.66 -46.08
C PHE A 18 -23.18 -11.05 -45.06
N GLN A 19 -22.12 -11.76 -45.46
CA GLN A 19 -20.98 -12.04 -44.58
C GLN A 19 -20.17 -10.78 -44.26
N SER A 20 -20.15 -9.76 -45.13
CA SER A 20 -19.58 -8.44 -44.83
C SER A 20 -20.45 -7.53 -43.94
N PHE A 21 -21.62 -7.98 -43.46
CA PHE A 21 -22.51 -7.21 -42.57
C PHE A 21 -22.58 -7.74 -41.11
N PHE A 22 -21.62 -8.59 -40.72
CA PHE A 22 -21.34 -8.95 -39.33
C PHE A 22 -19.89 -8.65 -38.90
N CYS A 23 -19.33 -7.55 -39.40
CA CYS A 23 -18.21 -6.91 -38.70
C CYS A 23 -18.75 -6.28 -37.40
N ALA A 24 -18.04 -6.47 -36.28
CA ALA A 24 -18.41 -5.85 -35.01
C ALA A 24 -18.29 -4.31 -35.09
N ASN A 25 -19.13 -3.59 -34.36
CA ASN A 25 -19.12 -2.13 -34.31
C ASN A 25 -17.97 -1.61 -33.43
N SER A 26 -16.73 -1.85 -33.87
CA SER A 26 -15.52 -1.29 -33.27
C SER A 26 -15.50 0.21 -33.50
N GLU A 27 -15.75 0.98 -32.44
CA GLU A 27 -15.73 2.44 -32.48
C GLU A 27 -14.28 2.90 -32.45
N SER A 28 -13.66 3.02 -33.63
CA SER A 28 -12.20 3.19 -33.76
C SER A 28 -11.62 4.45 -33.11
N PHE A 29 -12.45 5.39 -32.70
CA PHE A 29 -12.06 6.60 -31.96
C PHE A 29 -12.07 6.41 -30.43
N ILE A 30 -12.64 5.31 -29.91
CA ILE A 30 -12.61 4.94 -28.49
C ILE A 30 -11.44 3.98 -28.25
N GLY A 31 -10.46 4.44 -27.48
CA GLY A 31 -9.39 3.63 -26.92
C GLY A 31 -9.51 3.45 -25.40
N ILE A 32 -8.67 2.59 -24.84
CA ILE A 32 -8.48 2.41 -23.40
C ILE A 32 -6.98 2.32 -23.07
N ASN A 33 -6.57 2.84 -21.91
CA ASN A 33 -5.25 2.58 -21.36
C ASN A 33 -5.28 1.28 -20.54
N TYR A 34 -4.42 0.33 -20.91
CA TYR A 34 -4.17 -0.87 -20.11
C TYR A 34 -2.90 -0.63 -19.28
N GLY A 35 -3.13 -0.11 -18.08
CA GLY A 35 -2.11 0.00 -17.04
C GLY A 35 -1.74 -1.35 -16.45
N LEU A 36 -0.55 -1.43 -15.86
CA LEU A 36 0.05 -2.66 -15.32
C LEU A 36 0.61 -2.47 -13.90
N VAL A 37 0.34 -1.34 -13.25
CA VAL A 37 0.79 -1.05 -11.88
C VAL A 37 -0.21 -1.63 -10.87
N ALA A 38 -0.40 -2.95 -10.91
CA ALA A 38 -1.27 -3.74 -10.05
C ALA A 38 -0.78 -5.19 -9.96
N ASP A 39 -1.05 -5.88 -8.84
CA ASP A 39 -0.74 -7.32 -8.68
C ASP A 39 -1.95 -8.24 -8.91
N ASN A 40 -3.16 -7.68 -8.95
CA ASN A 40 -4.42 -8.41 -8.99
C ASN A 40 -4.99 -8.70 -10.40
N LEU A 41 -4.30 -8.24 -11.46
CA LEU A 41 -4.89 -8.13 -12.81
C LEU A 41 -5.24 -9.48 -13.46
N PRO A 42 -6.34 -9.54 -14.26
CA PRO A 42 -6.72 -10.77 -14.95
C PRO A 42 -5.73 -11.13 -16.08
N PRO A 43 -5.62 -12.42 -16.43
CA PRO A 43 -4.70 -12.87 -17.48
C PRO A 43 -4.91 -12.11 -18.80
N PRO A 44 -3.84 -11.73 -19.53
CA PRO A 44 -3.95 -10.99 -20.78
C PRO A 44 -4.84 -11.64 -21.85
N SER A 45 -5.03 -12.97 -21.82
CA SER A 45 -5.98 -13.68 -22.68
C SER A 45 -7.44 -13.32 -22.38
N GLU A 46 -7.79 -13.10 -21.12
CA GLU A 46 -9.13 -12.74 -20.68
C GLU A 46 -9.38 -11.24 -20.89
N THR A 47 -8.39 -10.39 -20.60
CA THR A 47 -8.37 -8.98 -20.99
C THR A 47 -8.60 -8.82 -22.49
N ALA A 48 -7.94 -9.62 -23.34
CA ALA A 48 -8.16 -9.58 -24.79
C ALA A 48 -9.56 -10.08 -25.21
N LYS A 49 -10.22 -10.98 -24.47
CA LYS A 49 -11.63 -11.33 -24.71
C LYS A 49 -12.56 -10.19 -24.30
N LEU A 50 -12.31 -9.57 -23.15
CA LEU A 50 -13.09 -8.44 -22.63
C LEU A 50 -13.08 -7.30 -23.65
N LEU A 51 -11.91 -6.85 -24.09
CA LEU A 51 -11.77 -5.80 -25.11
C LEU A 51 -12.58 -6.13 -26.38
N LYS A 52 -12.42 -7.34 -26.93
CA LYS A 52 -13.16 -7.84 -28.12
C LYS A 52 -14.67 -7.97 -27.93
N SER A 53 -15.19 -7.84 -26.70
CA SER A 53 -16.64 -7.83 -26.39
C SER A 53 -17.24 -6.42 -26.21
N THR A 54 -16.40 -5.39 -26.18
CA THR A 54 -16.79 -3.98 -25.99
C THR A 54 -16.71 -3.17 -27.28
N ALA A 55 -17.16 -1.92 -27.24
CA ALA A 55 -16.98 -0.95 -28.32
C ALA A 55 -15.53 -0.43 -28.48
N ILE A 56 -14.60 -0.83 -27.61
CA ILE A 56 -13.20 -0.32 -27.59
C ILE A 56 -12.45 -0.79 -28.85
N GLY A 57 -12.11 0.14 -29.73
CA GLY A 57 -11.38 -0.13 -30.98
C GLY A 57 -9.85 -0.02 -30.87
N LYS A 58 -9.31 0.52 -29.77
CA LYS A 58 -7.87 0.74 -29.56
C LYS A 58 -7.43 0.47 -28.12
N VAL A 59 -6.19 0.03 -27.91
CA VAL A 59 -5.57 -0.10 -26.59
C VAL A 59 -4.20 0.58 -26.57
N ARG A 60 -3.90 1.30 -25.48
CA ARG A 60 -2.58 1.87 -25.21
C ARG A 60 -1.91 1.10 -24.08
N LEU A 61 -0.68 0.69 -24.34
CA LEU A 61 0.22 -0.02 -23.43
C LEU A 61 1.38 0.92 -23.06
N TYR A 62 1.74 0.98 -21.78
CA TYR A 62 2.88 1.79 -21.30
C TYR A 62 4.26 1.15 -21.62
N GLY A 63 4.25 -0.09 -22.10
CA GLY A 63 5.41 -0.85 -22.57
C GLY A 63 5.01 -1.80 -23.69
N ALA A 64 5.87 -2.78 -23.98
CA ALA A 64 5.64 -3.79 -25.02
C ALA A 64 5.44 -5.20 -24.42
N ASP A 65 4.41 -5.39 -23.59
CA ASP A 65 4.09 -6.72 -23.02
C ASP A 65 3.78 -7.75 -24.13
N PRO A 66 4.58 -8.82 -24.30
CA PRO A 66 4.33 -9.83 -25.32
C PRO A 66 3.01 -10.58 -25.11
N ALA A 67 2.50 -10.69 -23.88
CA ALA A 67 1.33 -11.50 -23.56
C ALA A 67 0.03 -10.84 -24.05
N ILE A 68 -0.21 -9.56 -23.74
CA ILE A 68 -1.39 -8.85 -24.25
C ILE A 68 -1.31 -8.61 -25.76
N ILE A 69 -0.13 -8.27 -26.28
CA ILE A 69 0.05 -8.04 -27.73
C ILE A 69 -0.30 -9.33 -28.49
N THR A 70 0.25 -10.48 -28.09
CA THR A 70 -0.05 -11.78 -28.70
C THR A 70 -1.52 -12.20 -28.51
N SER A 71 -2.13 -11.88 -27.36
CA SER A 71 -3.56 -12.17 -27.10
C SER A 71 -4.51 -11.34 -27.97
N LEU A 72 -4.06 -10.17 -28.46
CA LEU A 72 -4.77 -9.32 -29.41
C LEU A 72 -4.48 -9.65 -30.89
N ALA A 73 -3.62 -10.63 -31.17
CA ALA A 73 -3.37 -11.08 -32.53
C ALA A 73 -4.66 -11.54 -33.24
N ASN A 74 -4.74 -11.25 -34.54
CA ASN A 74 -5.87 -11.48 -35.43
C ASN A 74 -7.17 -10.83 -34.93
N SER A 75 -7.09 -9.64 -34.33
CA SER A 75 -8.23 -8.77 -34.05
C SER A 75 -7.97 -7.35 -34.54
N ASP A 76 -9.03 -6.61 -34.84
CA ASP A 76 -8.95 -5.28 -35.43
C ASP A 76 -8.49 -4.18 -34.44
N ILE A 77 -8.39 -4.51 -33.15
CA ILE A 77 -8.04 -3.59 -32.06
C ILE A 77 -6.64 -3.00 -32.30
N GLY A 78 -6.57 -1.69 -32.53
CA GLY A 78 -5.30 -0.98 -32.74
C GLY A 78 -4.48 -0.87 -31.46
N ILE A 79 -3.22 -1.31 -31.49
CA ILE A 79 -2.31 -1.32 -30.34
C ILE A 79 -1.33 -0.15 -30.44
N VAL A 80 -1.25 0.64 -29.36
CA VAL A 80 -0.20 1.63 -29.14
C VAL A 80 0.76 1.10 -28.07
N ILE A 81 2.07 1.15 -28.33
CA ILE A 81 3.10 0.69 -27.40
C ILE A 81 4.01 1.84 -26.94
N GLY A 82 4.26 1.92 -25.64
CA GLY A 82 5.20 2.87 -25.05
C GLY A 82 6.65 2.37 -25.05
N THR A 83 7.58 3.31 -25.20
CA THR A 83 8.95 3.16 -24.66
C THR A 83 8.96 3.69 -23.22
N SER A 84 9.88 3.21 -22.39
CA SER A 84 10.14 3.87 -21.11
C SER A 84 10.75 5.25 -21.35
N ASN A 85 10.60 6.16 -20.38
CA ASN A 85 11.42 7.39 -20.35
C ASN A 85 12.92 7.03 -20.27
N ALA A 86 13.27 5.94 -19.58
CA ALA A 86 14.64 5.44 -19.48
C ALA A 86 15.22 4.93 -20.82
N ASP A 87 14.39 4.61 -21.82
CA ASP A 87 14.86 4.23 -23.16
C ASP A 87 15.37 5.43 -23.97
N ILE A 88 14.86 6.64 -23.69
CA ILE A 88 15.07 7.84 -24.53
C ILE A 88 16.56 8.12 -24.78
N PRO A 89 17.47 8.11 -23.79
CA PRO A 89 18.89 8.40 -24.04
C PRO A 89 19.55 7.38 -24.97
N ALA A 90 19.20 6.10 -24.86
CA ALA A 90 19.73 5.04 -25.72
C ALA A 90 19.14 5.11 -27.14
N LEU A 91 17.82 5.27 -27.24
CA LEU A 91 17.12 5.49 -28.52
C LEU A 91 17.64 6.72 -29.26
N ALA A 92 18.01 7.79 -28.55
CA ALA A 92 18.53 9.02 -29.13
C ALA A 92 19.98 8.91 -29.62
N THR A 93 20.82 8.10 -28.97
CA THR A 93 22.27 8.10 -29.20
C THR A 93 22.79 6.89 -29.98
N ASP A 94 22.07 5.76 -30.00
CA ASP A 94 22.43 4.59 -30.79
C ASP A 94 21.28 4.11 -31.70
N PRO A 95 21.37 4.33 -33.03
CA PRO A 95 20.43 3.76 -33.99
C PRO A 95 20.36 2.21 -33.96
N ASN A 96 21.39 1.52 -33.47
CA ASN A 96 21.33 0.06 -33.30
C ASN A 96 20.42 -0.32 -32.13
N TYR A 97 20.38 0.46 -31.04
CA TYR A 97 19.41 0.28 -29.96
C TYR A 97 17.98 0.46 -30.47
N ALA A 98 17.70 1.52 -31.26
CA ALA A 98 16.39 1.70 -31.91
C ALA A 98 16.02 0.52 -32.82
N LYS A 99 16.98 0.00 -33.60
CA LYS A 99 16.82 -1.21 -34.41
C LYS A 99 16.53 -2.46 -33.58
N GLN A 100 17.25 -2.66 -32.48
CA GLN A 100 17.04 -3.79 -31.57
C GLN A 100 15.68 -3.69 -30.88
N TRP A 101 15.26 -2.50 -30.46
CA TRP A 101 13.96 -2.23 -29.85
C TRP A 101 12.82 -2.61 -30.82
N ILE A 102 12.83 -2.13 -32.06
CA ILE A 102 11.85 -2.52 -33.10
C ILE A 102 11.90 -4.03 -33.41
N THR A 103 13.09 -4.62 -33.45
CA THR A 103 13.28 -6.06 -33.73
C THR A 103 12.74 -6.94 -32.61
N THR A 104 12.74 -6.46 -31.36
CA THR A 104 12.26 -7.19 -30.18
C THR A 104 10.78 -6.96 -29.90
N ASN A 105 10.32 -5.72 -30.03
CA ASN A 105 9.02 -5.27 -29.50
C ASN A 105 7.93 -5.09 -30.57
N VAL A 106 8.29 -5.10 -31.86
CA VAL A 106 7.34 -4.90 -32.98
C VAL A 106 7.37 -6.06 -33.96
N LYS A 107 8.56 -6.39 -34.48
CA LYS A 107 8.72 -7.38 -35.57
C LYS A 107 8.24 -8.81 -35.26
N PRO A 108 8.22 -9.32 -34.01
CA PRO A 108 7.67 -10.66 -33.73
C PRO A 108 6.13 -10.72 -33.80
N TYR A 109 5.44 -9.59 -33.64
CA TYR A 109 3.99 -9.54 -33.47
C TYR A 109 3.27 -8.94 -34.67
N TYR A 110 3.87 -7.99 -35.38
CA TYR A 110 3.31 -7.37 -36.58
C TYR A 110 3.49 -8.27 -37.82
N PRO A 111 2.49 -8.43 -38.72
CA PRO A 111 1.19 -7.76 -38.76
C PRO A 111 0.06 -8.52 -38.05
N ALA A 112 0.34 -9.67 -37.41
CA ALA A 112 -0.71 -10.46 -36.77
C ALA A 112 -1.40 -9.69 -35.64
N SER A 113 -0.64 -8.89 -34.88
CA SER A 113 -1.14 -7.93 -33.90
C SER A 113 -1.11 -6.53 -34.53
N ASN A 114 -2.23 -5.80 -34.46
CA ASN A 114 -2.43 -4.52 -35.15
C ASN A 114 -1.72 -3.36 -34.43
N ILE A 115 -0.38 -3.39 -34.36
CA ILE A 115 0.43 -2.29 -33.82
C ILE A 115 0.37 -1.10 -34.78
N ILE A 116 -0.16 0.03 -34.32
CA ILE A 116 -0.42 1.23 -35.14
C ILE A 116 0.48 2.43 -34.80
N LEU A 117 0.99 2.52 -33.56
CA LEU A 117 1.79 3.67 -33.11
C LEU A 117 2.74 3.30 -31.96
N ILE A 118 3.90 3.95 -31.92
CA ILE A 118 4.87 3.89 -30.82
C ILE A 118 4.92 5.26 -30.14
N THR A 119 4.77 5.31 -28.80
CA THR A 119 4.96 6.54 -28.02
C THR A 119 6.32 6.52 -27.33
N VAL A 120 7.21 7.43 -27.73
CA VAL A 120 8.55 7.61 -27.16
C VAL A 120 8.44 8.35 -25.84
N GLY A 121 8.45 7.59 -24.74
CA GLY A 121 8.21 8.09 -23.39
C GLY A 121 6.78 8.56 -23.10
N ASN A 122 6.57 8.98 -21.86
CA ASN A 122 5.33 9.51 -21.31
C ASN A 122 5.60 10.77 -20.48
N GLU A 123 4.88 11.84 -20.79
CA GLU A 123 4.91 13.15 -20.13
C GLU A 123 6.32 13.77 -19.98
N VAL A 124 7.24 13.48 -20.90
CA VAL A 124 8.69 13.79 -20.80
C VAL A 124 8.99 15.22 -20.37
N PHE A 125 8.26 16.22 -20.90
CA PHE A 125 8.42 17.64 -20.57
C PHE A 125 8.09 18.00 -19.10
N LYS A 126 7.23 17.22 -18.44
CA LYS A 126 6.81 17.40 -17.04
C LYS A 126 7.91 17.01 -16.04
N SER A 127 8.91 16.23 -16.45
CA SER A 127 10.08 15.90 -15.61
C SER A 127 11.00 17.10 -15.34
N GLY A 128 11.00 18.10 -16.24
CA GLY A 128 11.97 19.20 -16.23
C GLY A 128 13.40 18.78 -16.63
N GLU A 129 13.67 17.50 -16.91
CA GLU A 129 15.00 16.98 -17.24
C GLU A 129 15.46 17.42 -18.63
N GLN A 130 16.30 18.45 -18.68
CA GLN A 130 16.75 19.06 -19.94
C GLN A 130 17.49 18.08 -20.87
N ASN A 131 18.24 17.13 -20.32
CA ASN A 131 18.88 16.06 -21.09
C ASN A 131 17.84 15.14 -21.76
N LEU A 132 16.82 14.72 -21.01
CA LEU A 132 15.76 13.83 -21.49
C LEU A 132 14.90 14.52 -22.55
N ILE A 133 14.53 15.79 -22.29
CA ILE A 133 13.75 16.64 -23.20
C ILE A 133 14.50 16.86 -24.52
N SER A 134 15.79 17.19 -24.48
CA SER A 134 16.59 17.41 -25.70
C SER A 134 16.88 16.13 -26.49
N GLN A 135 16.86 14.96 -25.86
CA GLN A 135 17.04 13.65 -26.51
C GLN A 135 15.75 13.07 -27.11
N LEU A 136 14.57 13.57 -26.73
CA LEU A 136 13.27 13.07 -27.18
C LEU A 136 13.10 13.04 -28.71
N VAL A 137 13.37 14.17 -29.38
CA VAL A 137 13.19 14.27 -30.84
C VAL A 137 14.20 13.39 -31.61
N PRO A 138 15.50 13.36 -31.27
CA PRO A 138 16.44 12.36 -31.80
C PRO A 138 15.99 10.90 -31.63
N ALA A 139 15.43 10.52 -30.47
CA ALA A 139 14.91 9.18 -30.25
C ALA A 139 13.73 8.84 -31.17
N MET A 140 12.83 9.81 -31.42
CA MET A 140 11.71 9.68 -32.36
C MET A 140 12.22 9.52 -33.81
N HIS A 141 13.26 10.28 -34.21
CA HIS A 141 13.91 10.11 -35.52
C HIS A 141 14.52 8.71 -35.71
N ASN A 142 15.34 8.23 -34.77
CA ASN A 142 15.99 6.92 -34.91
C ASN A 142 15.00 5.75 -35.00
N LEU A 143 13.88 5.81 -34.26
CA LEU A 143 12.78 4.84 -34.39
C LEU A 143 12.05 4.97 -35.73
N GLN A 144 11.80 6.18 -36.22
CA GLN A 144 11.16 6.39 -37.52
C GLN A 144 12.03 5.94 -38.70
N GLU A 145 13.33 6.22 -38.68
CA GLU A 145 14.28 5.74 -39.69
C GLU A 145 14.36 4.21 -39.68
N THR A 146 14.40 3.60 -38.49
CA THR A 146 14.33 2.15 -38.31
C THR A 146 13.06 1.57 -38.95
N LEU A 147 11.87 2.09 -38.59
CA LEU A 147 10.59 1.66 -39.16
C LEU A 147 10.55 1.82 -40.68
N SER A 148 11.07 2.94 -41.21
CA SER A 148 11.16 3.17 -42.66
C SER A 148 12.08 2.14 -43.35
N SER A 149 13.24 1.82 -42.76
CA SER A 149 14.17 0.80 -43.29
C SER A 149 13.56 -0.61 -43.32
N GLU A 150 12.68 -0.91 -42.36
CA GLU A 150 11.95 -2.18 -42.24
C GLU A 150 10.64 -2.19 -43.05
N SER A 151 10.37 -1.16 -43.87
CA SER A 151 9.12 -0.99 -44.64
C SER A 151 7.85 -0.96 -43.76
N LEU A 152 7.97 -0.52 -42.51
CA LEU A 152 6.90 -0.30 -41.54
C LEU A 152 6.55 1.19 -41.38
N GLY A 153 7.42 2.12 -41.82
CA GLY A 153 7.15 3.56 -41.82
C GLY A 153 5.83 3.90 -42.53
N GLY A 154 5.04 4.78 -41.90
CA GLY A 154 3.69 5.15 -42.38
C GLY A 154 2.59 4.12 -42.11
N LYS A 155 2.94 2.86 -41.79
CA LYS A 155 2.00 1.85 -41.26
C LYS A 155 1.95 1.92 -39.73
N ILE A 156 3.12 2.05 -39.13
CA ILE A 156 3.32 2.33 -37.71
C ILE A 156 3.81 3.76 -37.60
N LYS A 157 3.10 4.60 -36.83
CA LYS A 157 3.45 5.99 -36.55
C LYS A 157 4.35 6.10 -35.32
N VAL A 158 5.04 7.22 -35.15
CA VAL A 158 5.86 7.52 -33.96
C VAL A 158 5.40 8.85 -33.36
N SER A 159 5.12 8.88 -32.07
CA SER A 159 4.77 10.10 -31.34
C SER A 159 5.35 10.05 -29.92
N THR A 160 4.89 10.94 -29.03
CA THR A 160 5.22 11.00 -27.61
C THR A 160 4.04 11.66 -26.88
N VAL A 161 3.85 11.34 -25.59
CA VAL A 161 2.66 11.76 -24.84
C VAL A 161 2.96 12.93 -23.92
N HIS A 162 2.09 13.94 -23.94
CA HIS A 162 2.25 15.21 -23.24
C HIS A 162 1.22 15.40 -22.11
N ALA A 163 1.69 15.80 -20.93
CA ALA A 163 0.82 16.43 -19.94
C ALA A 163 0.32 17.78 -20.47
N MET A 164 -0.83 18.27 -19.99
CA MET A 164 -1.30 19.64 -20.29
C MET A 164 -0.30 20.74 -19.89
N SER A 165 0.64 20.45 -18.98
CA SER A 165 1.72 21.35 -18.56
C SER A 165 2.78 21.64 -19.63
N VAL A 166 2.63 21.15 -20.87
CA VAL A 166 3.38 21.69 -22.02
C VAL A 166 2.87 23.06 -22.48
N LEU A 167 1.68 23.48 -22.03
CA LEU A 167 1.11 24.79 -22.30
C LEU A 167 1.39 25.76 -21.16
N ALA A 168 1.92 26.95 -21.47
CA ALA A 168 1.99 28.07 -20.52
C ALA A 168 0.65 28.82 -20.40
N ASN A 169 -0.18 28.79 -21.45
CA ASN A 169 -1.51 29.39 -21.46
C ASN A 169 -2.53 28.39 -22.02
N SER A 170 -3.73 28.33 -21.42
CA SER A 170 -4.81 27.44 -21.86
C SER A 170 -6.24 27.95 -21.59
N GLU A 171 -6.42 28.98 -20.74
CA GLU A 171 -7.73 29.64 -20.54
C GLU A 171 -7.62 31.14 -20.92
N PRO A 172 -8.48 31.66 -21.82
CA PRO A 172 -9.43 30.93 -22.66
C PRO A 172 -8.72 30.07 -23.73
N PRO A 173 -9.39 29.08 -24.35
CA PRO A 173 -8.78 28.19 -25.34
C PRO A 173 -8.11 28.90 -26.53
N SER A 174 -8.59 30.08 -26.96
CA SER A 174 -7.92 30.90 -27.99
C SER A 174 -6.50 31.32 -27.62
N ALA A 175 -6.20 31.43 -26.33
CA ALA A 175 -4.91 31.85 -25.80
C ALA A 175 -3.92 30.66 -25.65
N GLY A 176 -4.34 29.45 -26.06
CA GLY A 176 -3.53 28.24 -26.00
C GLY A 176 -2.14 28.45 -26.62
N SER A 177 -1.09 28.27 -25.81
CA SER A 177 0.30 28.43 -26.25
C SER A 177 1.23 27.48 -25.49
N PHE A 178 2.12 26.80 -26.21
CA PHE A 178 3.21 26.03 -25.59
C PHE A 178 4.11 26.90 -24.71
N ASP A 179 4.72 26.31 -23.68
CA ASP A 179 5.65 27.02 -22.81
C ASP A 179 6.91 27.46 -23.59
N PRO A 180 7.30 28.76 -23.55
CA PRO A 180 8.52 29.25 -24.18
C PRO A 180 9.80 28.50 -23.77
N ALA A 181 9.88 27.95 -22.56
CA ALA A 181 11.00 27.15 -22.09
C ALA A 181 11.21 25.86 -22.92
N PHE A 182 10.17 25.39 -23.62
CA PHE A 182 10.22 24.20 -24.47
C PHE A 182 10.31 24.55 -25.97
N GLY A 183 10.35 25.84 -26.34
CA GLY A 183 10.08 26.33 -27.69
C GLY A 183 10.85 25.66 -28.83
N ASP A 184 12.17 25.52 -28.72
CA ASP A 184 13.00 24.91 -29.78
C ASP A 184 12.78 23.39 -29.90
N THR A 185 12.69 22.68 -28.77
CA THR A 185 12.40 21.23 -28.76
C THR A 185 11.00 20.95 -29.27
N MET A 186 10.01 21.74 -28.85
CA MET A 186 8.63 21.66 -29.33
C MET A 186 8.55 21.93 -30.84
N LYS A 187 9.29 22.92 -31.34
CA LYS A 187 9.37 23.21 -32.79
C LYS A 187 9.98 22.04 -33.57
N GLY A 188 11.02 21.39 -33.04
CA GLY A 188 11.59 20.17 -33.64
C GLY A 188 10.60 19.00 -33.66
N LEU A 189 9.91 18.78 -32.53
CA LEU A 189 8.89 17.75 -32.35
C LEU A 189 7.72 17.95 -33.32
N LEU A 190 7.18 19.16 -33.41
CA LEU A 190 6.07 19.48 -34.32
C LEU A 190 6.47 19.37 -35.80
N GLY A 191 7.71 19.70 -36.14
CA GLY A 191 8.29 19.41 -37.46
C GLY A 191 8.29 17.92 -37.78
N PHE A 192 8.83 17.10 -36.88
CA PHE A 192 8.82 15.63 -37.00
C PHE A 192 7.40 15.05 -37.14
N LEU A 193 6.43 15.53 -36.34
CA LEU A 193 5.04 15.08 -36.44
C LEU A 193 4.41 15.45 -37.79
N LYS A 194 4.66 16.66 -38.29
CA LYS A 194 4.20 17.15 -39.60
C LYS A 194 4.80 16.36 -40.76
N ASP A 195 6.11 16.09 -40.71
CA ASP A 195 6.84 15.36 -41.76
C ASP A 195 6.50 13.85 -41.80
N THR A 196 6.13 13.26 -40.65
CA THR A 196 5.73 11.84 -40.56
C THR A 196 4.22 11.60 -40.65
N GLY A 197 3.42 12.66 -40.60
CA GLY A 197 1.95 12.58 -40.47
C GLY A 197 1.51 11.97 -39.13
N SER A 198 2.32 12.09 -38.09
CA SER A 198 2.05 11.52 -36.76
C SER A 198 1.26 12.49 -35.87
N PRO A 199 0.39 12.00 -34.96
CA PRO A 199 -0.45 12.85 -34.12
C PRO A 199 0.34 13.48 -32.97
N PHE A 200 -0.11 14.63 -32.49
CA PHE A 200 0.26 15.16 -31.17
C PHE A 200 -0.60 14.47 -30.10
N MET A 201 0.05 13.81 -29.13
CA MET A 201 -0.66 12.99 -28.13
C MET A 201 -0.65 13.65 -26.76
N VAL A 202 -1.82 13.86 -26.14
CA VAL A 202 -1.95 14.73 -24.94
C VAL A 202 -2.92 14.17 -23.90
N ASN A 203 -2.72 14.55 -22.63
CA ASN A 203 -3.46 14.08 -21.45
C ASN A 203 -4.35 15.18 -20.80
N PRO A 204 -5.48 15.59 -21.42
CA PRO A 204 -6.45 16.50 -20.82
C PRO A 204 -7.30 15.80 -19.74
N TYR A 205 -7.17 16.23 -18.50
CA TYR A 205 -7.93 15.72 -17.35
C TYR A 205 -8.82 16.82 -16.73
N PRO A 206 -10.12 16.87 -17.11
CA PRO A 206 -11.12 17.71 -16.44
C PRO A 206 -11.28 17.43 -14.94
N PHE A 207 -10.93 16.23 -14.48
CA PHE A 207 -10.90 15.83 -13.07
C PHE A 207 -9.94 16.70 -12.22
N PHE A 208 -8.68 16.85 -12.63
CA PHE A 208 -7.71 17.68 -11.90
C PHE A 208 -8.04 19.18 -12.00
N ALA A 209 -8.66 19.61 -13.10
CA ALA A 209 -9.19 20.97 -13.23
C ALA A 209 -10.35 21.24 -12.25
N TYR A 210 -11.21 20.25 -12.00
CA TYR A 210 -12.24 20.33 -10.96
C TYR A 210 -11.67 20.26 -9.53
N GLN A 211 -10.67 19.41 -9.25
CA GLN A 211 -9.97 19.42 -7.94
C GLN A 211 -9.39 20.81 -7.62
N SER A 212 -8.95 21.55 -8.64
CA SER A 212 -8.40 22.91 -8.50
C SER A 212 -9.48 24.01 -8.33
N ASP A 213 -10.72 23.75 -8.74
CA ASP A 213 -11.84 24.69 -8.72
C ASP A 213 -13.17 23.96 -8.41
N PRO A 214 -13.40 23.56 -7.14
CA PRO A 214 -14.44 22.59 -6.77
C PRO A 214 -15.89 23.12 -6.80
N ARG A 215 -16.17 24.19 -7.55
CA ARG A 215 -17.49 24.83 -7.67
C ARG A 215 -18.47 24.00 -8.52
N ALA A 216 -19.76 24.08 -8.21
CA ALA A 216 -20.80 23.27 -8.86
C ALA A 216 -20.94 23.54 -10.37
N GLU A 217 -20.77 24.79 -10.80
CA GLU A 217 -20.73 25.16 -12.22
C GLU A 217 -19.51 24.58 -12.95
N THR A 218 -18.36 24.46 -12.27
CA THR A 218 -17.17 23.81 -12.82
C THR A 218 -17.34 22.29 -12.86
N LEU A 219 -17.98 21.67 -11.86
CA LEU A 219 -18.34 20.25 -11.91
C LEU A 219 -19.24 19.94 -13.11
N ALA A 220 -20.31 20.72 -13.31
CA ALA A 220 -21.24 20.54 -14.42
C ALA A 220 -20.54 20.70 -15.78
N PHE A 221 -19.66 21.70 -15.90
CA PHE A 221 -18.83 21.94 -17.09
C PHE A 221 -17.81 20.82 -17.35
N CYS A 222 -17.20 20.23 -16.32
CA CYS A 222 -16.30 19.09 -16.49
C CYS A 222 -17.03 17.77 -16.79
N LEU A 223 -18.25 17.57 -16.27
CA LEU A 223 -19.05 16.34 -16.47
C LEU A 223 -19.98 16.38 -17.70
N PHE A 224 -19.81 17.34 -18.63
CA PHE A 224 -20.68 17.57 -19.80
C PHE A 224 -22.18 17.78 -19.44
N GLN A 225 -22.48 18.20 -18.21
CA GLN A 225 -23.86 18.43 -17.74
C GLN A 225 -24.37 19.82 -18.16
N PRO A 226 -25.69 20.07 -18.18
CA PRO A 226 -26.24 21.38 -18.52
C PRO A 226 -25.65 22.52 -17.67
N ASN A 227 -24.95 23.45 -18.31
CA ASN A 227 -24.29 24.60 -17.69
C ASN A 227 -24.36 25.83 -18.64
N SER A 228 -23.84 26.99 -18.22
CA SER A 228 -23.86 28.22 -19.03
C SER A 228 -22.87 28.24 -20.21
N GLY A 229 -21.91 27.31 -20.20
CA GLY A 229 -20.66 27.38 -20.95
C GLY A 229 -19.68 28.40 -20.39
N ARG A 230 -18.47 28.39 -20.96
CA ARG A 230 -17.42 29.41 -20.78
C ARG A 230 -17.17 30.10 -22.12
N PHE A 231 -17.38 31.41 -22.16
CA PHE A 231 -17.21 32.21 -23.38
C PHE A 231 -15.75 32.60 -23.61
N ASP A 232 -15.22 32.17 -24.74
CA ASP A 232 -13.89 32.54 -25.25
C ASP A 232 -14.00 33.77 -26.16
N SER A 233 -13.44 34.89 -25.70
CA SER A 233 -13.44 36.15 -26.45
C SER A 233 -12.54 36.16 -27.68
N GLY A 234 -11.54 35.27 -27.79
CA GLY A 234 -10.64 35.21 -28.94
C GLY A 234 -11.23 34.39 -30.10
N THR A 235 -11.89 33.27 -29.81
CA THR A 235 -12.60 32.47 -30.83
C THR A 235 -14.07 32.86 -31.03
N GLN A 236 -14.66 33.63 -30.11
CA GLN A 236 -16.11 33.92 -30.02
C GLN A 236 -16.97 32.67 -29.76
N ILE A 237 -16.37 31.59 -29.23
CA ILE A 237 -17.02 30.31 -28.96
C ILE A 237 -17.45 30.26 -27.49
N ASN A 238 -18.67 29.79 -27.22
CA ASN A 238 -19.08 29.41 -25.87
C ASN A 238 -18.87 27.90 -25.69
N TYR A 239 -17.74 27.53 -25.09
CA TYR A 239 -17.42 26.12 -24.82
C TYR A 239 -18.41 25.58 -23.80
N MET A 240 -19.01 24.41 -24.07
CA MET A 240 -20.04 23.83 -23.22
C MET A 240 -19.51 22.75 -22.26
N ASN A 241 -18.26 22.29 -22.44
CA ASN A 241 -17.59 21.37 -21.52
C ASN A 241 -16.07 21.63 -21.46
N MET A 242 -15.42 21.09 -20.42
CA MET A 242 -13.98 21.27 -20.17
C MET A 242 -13.07 20.48 -21.12
N PHE A 243 -13.50 19.31 -21.60
CA PHE A 243 -12.70 18.47 -22.52
C PHE A 243 -12.47 19.19 -23.86
N ASP A 244 -13.54 19.71 -24.47
CA ASP A 244 -13.47 20.54 -25.68
C ASP A 244 -12.50 21.72 -25.48
N ALA A 245 -12.61 22.42 -24.34
CA ALA A 245 -11.80 23.60 -24.03
C ALA A 245 -10.31 23.25 -23.84
N GLN A 246 -9.99 22.14 -23.16
CA GLN A 246 -8.61 21.69 -22.99
C GLN A 246 -7.99 21.21 -24.31
N VAL A 247 -8.74 20.47 -25.12
CA VAL A 247 -8.29 19.99 -26.44
C VAL A 247 -8.13 21.14 -27.43
N ASP A 248 -9.02 22.13 -27.43
CA ASP A 248 -8.91 23.29 -28.32
C ASP A 248 -7.87 24.31 -27.86
N ALA A 249 -7.48 24.35 -26.58
CA ALA A 249 -6.28 25.04 -26.14
C ALA A 249 -5.01 24.44 -26.78
N VAL A 250 -4.92 23.11 -26.89
CA VAL A 250 -3.84 22.43 -27.63
C VAL A 250 -3.93 22.74 -29.13
N ARG A 251 -5.14 22.79 -29.72
CA ARG A 251 -5.32 23.17 -31.13
C ARG A 251 -4.84 24.61 -31.40
N SER A 252 -5.16 25.57 -30.52
CA SER A 252 -4.65 26.95 -30.61
C SER A 252 -3.12 27.00 -30.53
N ALA A 253 -2.51 26.23 -29.63
CA ALA A 253 -1.06 26.16 -29.48
C ALA A 253 -0.37 25.58 -30.73
N LEU A 254 -0.93 24.52 -31.32
CA LEU A 254 -0.48 23.96 -32.61
C LEU A 254 -0.63 24.97 -33.76
N ASN A 255 -1.76 25.69 -33.81
CA ASN A 255 -2.01 26.71 -34.83
C ASN A 255 -1.01 27.88 -34.72
N ALA A 256 -0.66 28.29 -33.51
CA ALA A 256 0.35 29.33 -33.25
C ALA A 256 1.77 28.93 -33.70
N MET A 257 2.05 27.63 -33.88
CA MET A 257 3.32 27.09 -34.39
C MET A 257 3.20 26.51 -35.82
N ASP A 258 2.29 27.02 -36.66
CA ASP A 258 1.99 26.54 -38.04
C ASP A 258 1.82 25.00 -38.15
N SER A 259 1.33 24.38 -37.09
CA SER A 259 1.18 22.93 -36.96
C SER A 259 -0.30 22.50 -36.98
N LYS A 260 -1.13 23.32 -37.63
CA LYS A 260 -2.59 23.12 -37.80
C LYS A 260 -2.96 21.76 -38.40
N ASP A 261 -2.10 21.21 -39.25
CA ASP A 261 -2.33 19.96 -39.98
C ASP A 261 -1.97 18.71 -39.14
N VAL A 262 -1.35 18.90 -37.96
CA VAL A 262 -1.06 17.82 -37.01
C VAL A 262 -2.35 17.43 -36.27
N GLU A 263 -2.73 16.16 -36.34
CA GLU A 263 -3.90 15.63 -35.63
C GLU A 263 -3.66 15.61 -34.12
N ILE A 264 -4.70 15.85 -33.30
CA ILE A 264 -4.64 15.65 -31.85
C ILE A 264 -5.24 14.28 -31.53
N VAL A 265 -4.58 13.55 -30.63
CA VAL A 265 -5.08 12.32 -30.00
C VAL A 265 -5.02 12.53 -28.49
N VAL A 266 -6.12 12.23 -27.78
CA VAL A 266 -6.14 12.21 -26.32
C VAL A 266 -5.61 10.85 -25.86
N ALA A 267 -4.39 10.82 -25.34
CA ALA A 267 -3.71 9.60 -24.93
C ALA A 267 -4.16 9.09 -23.55
N GLU A 268 -4.62 9.99 -22.69
CA GLU A 268 -5.26 9.68 -21.42
C GLU A 268 -6.33 10.73 -21.09
N THR A 269 -7.50 10.28 -20.68
CA THR A 269 -8.47 11.10 -19.95
C THR A 269 -9.41 10.20 -19.15
N GLY A 270 -9.81 10.64 -17.96
CA GLY A 270 -10.63 9.83 -17.07
C GLY A 270 -11.05 10.59 -15.82
N TRP A 271 -11.76 9.90 -14.94
CA TRP A 271 -12.27 10.44 -13.69
C TRP A 271 -12.34 9.34 -12.63
N ALA A 272 -11.71 9.55 -11.47
CA ALA A 272 -11.63 8.53 -10.44
C ALA A 272 -12.97 8.34 -9.72
N TYR A 273 -13.39 7.08 -9.50
CA TYR A 273 -14.67 6.76 -8.85
C TYR A 273 -14.61 6.79 -7.31
N LYS A 274 -13.41 6.97 -6.76
CA LYS A 274 -13.08 6.98 -5.33
C LYS A 274 -11.75 7.75 -5.18
N GLY A 275 -11.49 8.32 -4.01
CA GLY A 275 -10.24 9.03 -3.70
C GLY A 275 -9.99 9.13 -2.20
N ASP A 276 -8.93 9.84 -1.82
CA ASP A 276 -8.71 10.23 -0.42
C ASP A 276 -9.68 11.36 0.00
N THR A 277 -9.76 11.66 1.29
CA THR A 277 -10.79 12.56 1.86
C THR A 277 -10.72 14.02 1.39
N ASP A 278 -9.57 14.46 0.86
CA ASP A 278 -9.35 15.77 0.24
C ASP A 278 -9.63 15.81 -1.28
N GLU A 279 -9.89 14.67 -1.90
CA GLU A 279 -10.05 14.54 -3.35
C GLU A 279 -11.47 14.83 -3.85
N VAL A 280 -11.86 16.10 -3.72
CA VAL A 280 -13.18 16.59 -4.10
C VAL A 280 -13.51 16.21 -5.55
N GLY A 281 -14.63 15.50 -5.72
CA GLY A 281 -15.14 15.05 -7.02
C GLY A 281 -14.99 13.56 -7.30
N ALA A 282 -14.13 12.83 -6.59
CA ALA A 282 -13.94 11.40 -6.81
C ALA A 282 -15.14 10.58 -6.26
N SER A 283 -16.03 10.13 -7.15
CA SER A 283 -17.21 9.32 -6.80
C SER A 283 -17.70 8.49 -8.00
N ILE A 284 -18.41 7.39 -7.75
CA ILE A 284 -18.97 6.52 -8.79
C ILE A 284 -19.94 7.28 -9.70
N GLU A 285 -20.73 8.18 -9.13
CA GLU A 285 -21.69 9.01 -9.86
C GLU A 285 -20.97 9.95 -10.84
N ASN A 286 -19.90 10.61 -10.38
CA ASN A 286 -19.13 11.55 -11.21
C ASN A 286 -18.27 10.80 -12.24
N ALA A 287 -17.61 9.70 -11.88
CA ALA A 287 -16.84 8.88 -12.80
C ALA A 287 -17.70 8.29 -13.92
N LYS A 288 -18.87 7.74 -13.56
CA LYS A 288 -19.87 7.28 -14.51
C LYS A 288 -20.37 8.42 -15.40
N ALA A 289 -20.70 9.58 -14.83
CA ALA A 289 -21.16 10.73 -15.59
C ALA A 289 -20.10 11.22 -16.59
N TYR A 290 -18.85 11.34 -16.16
CA TYR A 290 -17.75 11.76 -17.02
C TYR A 290 -17.52 10.78 -18.17
N ASN A 291 -17.25 9.51 -17.86
CA ASN A 291 -16.89 8.52 -18.87
C ASN A 291 -18.06 8.23 -19.83
N ALA A 292 -19.31 8.11 -19.34
CA ALA A 292 -20.47 7.89 -20.21
C ALA A 292 -20.79 9.10 -21.09
N ASN A 293 -20.70 10.33 -20.58
CA ASN A 293 -20.97 11.52 -21.38
C ASN A 293 -19.85 11.82 -22.39
N LEU A 294 -18.59 11.55 -22.04
CA LEU A 294 -17.46 11.60 -22.97
C LEU A 294 -17.67 10.59 -24.11
N ILE A 295 -17.97 9.32 -23.80
CA ILE A 295 -18.30 8.30 -24.81
C ILE A 295 -19.48 8.75 -25.70
N ALA A 296 -20.52 9.36 -25.13
CA ALA A 296 -21.65 9.91 -25.89
C ALA A 296 -21.27 11.11 -26.78
N HIS A 297 -20.39 12.01 -26.31
CA HIS A 297 -19.83 13.11 -27.09
C HIS A 297 -19.02 12.59 -28.28
N LEU A 298 -18.10 11.64 -28.06
CA LEU A 298 -17.30 11.02 -29.12
C LEU A 298 -18.20 10.36 -30.18
N ARG A 299 -19.18 9.56 -29.73
CA ARG A 299 -20.20 8.92 -30.58
C ARG A 299 -21.07 9.89 -31.39
N SER A 300 -21.23 11.13 -30.93
CA SER A 300 -21.98 12.14 -31.68
C SER A 300 -21.26 12.60 -32.96
N MET A 301 -19.95 12.34 -33.07
CA MET A 301 -19.07 12.79 -34.16
C MET A 301 -19.03 14.31 -34.36
N VAL A 302 -19.52 15.09 -33.38
CA VAL A 302 -19.54 16.57 -33.46
C VAL A 302 -18.14 17.17 -33.46
N GLY A 303 -17.17 16.51 -32.81
CA GLY A 303 -15.81 17.00 -32.61
C GLY A 303 -15.75 18.15 -31.59
N THR A 304 -14.58 18.79 -31.48
CA THR A 304 -14.44 20.01 -30.68
C THR A 304 -14.80 21.25 -31.52
N PRO A 305 -15.13 22.40 -30.91
CA PRO A 305 -15.46 23.62 -31.64
C PRO A 305 -14.41 24.09 -32.68
N LEU A 306 -13.11 23.85 -32.47
CA LEU A 306 -12.05 24.12 -33.46
C LEU A 306 -11.68 22.92 -34.35
N MET A 307 -12.23 21.73 -34.07
CA MET A 307 -12.08 20.52 -34.92
C MET A 307 -13.44 19.83 -35.18
N PRO A 308 -14.43 20.53 -35.77
CA PRO A 308 -15.79 20.01 -35.88
C PRO A 308 -15.93 18.92 -36.95
N GLY A 309 -16.88 18.01 -36.73
CA GLY A 309 -17.30 16.97 -37.69
C GLY A 309 -16.45 15.69 -37.71
N LYS A 310 -15.50 15.55 -36.78
CA LYS A 310 -14.72 14.33 -36.55
C LYS A 310 -14.53 14.13 -35.04
N SER A 311 -14.81 12.92 -34.52
CA SER A 311 -14.45 12.58 -33.14
C SER A 311 -12.93 12.61 -32.95
N VAL A 312 -12.48 13.16 -31.82
CA VAL A 312 -11.08 13.08 -31.38
C VAL A 312 -10.80 11.62 -30.97
N ASP A 313 -9.72 11.04 -31.48
CA ASP A 313 -9.22 9.73 -31.03
C ASP A 313 -8.86 9.83 -29.54
N THR A 314 -9.56 9.09 -28.68
CA THR A 314 -9.54 9.31 -27.22
C THR A 314 -9.39 8.00 -26.47
N TYR A 315 -8.32 7.87 -25.69
CA TYR A 315 -8.02 6.72 -24.85
C TYR A 315 -8.46 7.01 -23.40
N LEU A 316 -9.50 6.29 -22.96
CA LEU A 316 -9.99 6.37 -21.59
C LEU A 316 -8.92 5.86 -20.61
N PHE A 317 -8.82 6.50 -19.44
CA PHE A 317 -7.95 6.10 -18.35
C PHE A 317 -8.82 5.65 -17.16
N ALA A 318 -8.85 4.38 -16.75
CA ALA A 318 -8.11 3.21 -17.25
C ALA A 318 -8.98 1.94 -17.33
N LEU A 319 -8.48 0.86 -17.95
CA LEU A 319 -9.24 -0.38 -18.10
C LEU A 319 -9.62 -1.00 -16.75
N TYR A 320 -8.63 -1.13 -15.86
CA TYR A 320 -8.75 -1.64 -14.51
C TYR A 320 -8.23 -0.61 -13.51
N ASP A 321 -8.50 -0.81 -12.22
CA ASP A 321 -7.76 -0.11 -11.17
C ASP A 321 -6.33 -0.61 -11.09
N GLU A 322 -5.38 0.33 -11.07
CA GLU A 322 -3.97 0.05 -10.81
C GLU A 322 -3.71 0.16 -9.30
N ASP A 323 -3.96 -0.90 -8.53
CA ASP A 323 -3.96 -0.83 -7.06
C ASP A 323 -2.57 -0.61 -6.42
N LEU A 324 -1.49 -0.83 -7.16
CA LEU A 324 -0.13 -0.47 -6.75
C LEU A 324 0.29 0.95 -7.18
N LYS A 325 -0.57 1.74 -7.85
CA LYS A 325 -0.20 3.12 -8.25
C LYS A 325 0.15 3.97 -7.02
N PRO A 326 1.32 4.64 -6.99
CA PRO A 326 1.71 5.51 -5.89
C PRO A 326 0.91 6.83 -5.90
N GLY A 327 1.01 7.61 -4.83
CA GLY A 327 0.31 8.88 -4.70
C GLY A 327 -1.11 8.76 -4.14
N LYS A 328 -1.98 9.69 -4.53
CA LYS A 328 -3.33 9.87 -3.96
C LYS A 328 -4.25 8.65 -4.17
N GLY A 329 -5.33 8.57 -3.39
CA GLY A 329 -6.36 7.52 -3.47
C GLY A 329 -6.99 7.38 -4.85
N SER A 330 -7.16 8.48 -5.60
CA SER A 330 -7.75 8.53 -6.93
C SER A 330 -6.94 7.76 -7.98
N GLU A 331 -5.62 7.78 -7.90
CA GLU A 331 -4.69 7.08 -8.81
C GLU A 331 -4.97 5.56 -8.87
N ARG A 332 -5.50 4.99 -7.77
CA ARG A 332 -5.88 3.58 -7.63
C ARG A 332 -7.38 3.33 -7.84
N ALA A 333 -8.09 4.24 -8.51
CA ALA A 333 -9.55 4.26 -8.63
C ALA A 333 -10.06 4.82 -9.97
N PHE A 334 -9.27 4.74 -11.05
CA PHE A 334 -9.63 5.18 -12.40
C PHE A 334 -10.25 4.07 -13.27
N GLY A 335 -10.36 2.84 -12.77
CA GLY A 335 -10.87 1.69 -13.52
C GLY A 335 -12.29 1.86 -14.04
N LEU A 336 -12.56 1.26 -15.21
CA LEU A 336 -13.92 1.01 -15.71
C LEU A 336 -14.38 -0.43 -15.39
N PHE A 337 -13.44 -1.36 -15.22
CA PHE A 337 -13.69 -2.76 -14.90
C PHE A 337 -12.93 -3.21 -13.64
N ASN A 338 -13.54 -4.12 -12.89
CA ASN A 338 -12.89 -4.88 -11.84
C ASN A 338 -11.97 -5.97 -12.46
N PRO A 339 -11.00 -6.52 -11.70
CA PRO A 339 -10.17 -7.63 -12.14
C PRO A 339 -10.96 -8.92 -12.45
N ASP A 340 -12.18 -9.08 -11.92
CA ASP A 340 -13.10 -10.18 -12.26
C ASP A 340 -13.85 -9.99 -13.61
N LEU A 341 -13.45 -8.98 -14.38
CA LEU A 341 -14.02 -8.56 -15.67
C LEU A 341 -15.43 -7.93 -15.58
N THR A 342 -15.99 -7.72 -14.39
CA THR A 342 -17.24 -6.97 -14.23
C THR A 342 -17.02 -5.46 -14.38
N MET A 343 -18.01 -4.70 -14.86
CA MET A 343 -17.93 -3.24 -14.89
C MET A 343 -18.10 -2.67 -13.48
N ILE A 344 -17.23 -1.73 -13.08
CA ILE A 344 -17.40 -0.97 -11.82
C ILE A 344 -18.64 -0.07 -11.94
N TYR A 345 -18.85 0.50 -13.13
CA TYR A 345 -20.05 1.23 -13.51
C TYR A 345 -20.25 1.14 -15.04
N ASP A 346 -21.50 1.04 -15.50
CA ASP A 346 -21.79 1.01 -16.94
C ASP A 346 -21.57 2.40 -17.57
N ALA A 347 -20.46 2.55 -18.30
CA ALA A 347 -20.12 3.73 -19.09
C ALA A 347 -20.67 3.67 -20.54
N GLY A 348 -21.48 2.66 -20.88
CA GLY A 348 -22.05 2.50 -22.23
C GLY A 348 -21.13 1.78 -23.23
N LEU A 349 -20.09 1.08 -22.76
CA LEU A 349 -19.15 0.34 -23.62
C LEU A 349 -19.66 -1.02 -24.13
N SER A 350 -20.79 -1.52 -23.61
CA SER A 350 -21.39 -2.77 -24.08
C SER A 350 -22.01 -2.62 -25.47
N MET A 351 -21.60 -3.46 -26.43
CA MET A 351 -22.20 -3.52 -27.77
C MET A 351 -23.70 -3.84 -27.78
N SER A 352 -24.24 -4.41 -26.69
CA SER A 352 -25.68 -4.72 -26.56
C SER A 352 -26.59 -3.49 -26.45
N SER A 353 -26.03 -2.32 -26.09
CA SER A 353 -26.77 -1.09 -25.79
C SER A 353 -27.37 -0.38 -27.02
N GLN A 354 -26.97 -0.74 -28.24
CA GLN A 354 -27.24 0.04 -29.46
C GLN A 354 -28.69 -0.03 -30.01
N THR A 355 -29.65 -0.62 -29.27
CA THR A 355 -31.02 -0.90 -29.77
C THR A 355 -32.10 0.12 -29.38
N SER A 356 -31.84 1.09 -28.49
CA SER A 356 -32.86 2.07 -28.03
C SER A 356 -32.61 3.50 -28.54
N LYS A 357 -33.05 3.81 -29.77
CA LYS A 357 -33.02 5.18 -30.32
C LYS A 357 -34.14 6.07 -29.72
N THR A 358 -33.81 6.85 -28.68
CA THR A 358 -34.59 8.03 -28.28
C THR A 358 -33.65 9.15 -27.79
N PRO A 359 -33.69 10.37 -28.33
CA PRO A 359 -32.87 11.47 -27.81
C PRO A 359 -33.40 11.95 -26.43
N PRO A 360 -32.52 12.17 -25.44
CA PRO A 360 -32.93 12.81 -24.19
C PRO A 360 -33.34 14.27 -24.44
N THR A 361 -34.43 14.69 -23.79
CA THR A 361 -34.97 16.06 -23.89
C THR A 361 -34.39 16.94 -22.75
N PRO A 362 -34.12 18.24 -22.94
CA PRO A 362 -33.46 19.07 -21.92
C PRO A 362 -34.30 19.22 -20.62
N PRO A 363 -33.67 19.15 -19.42
CA PRO A 363 -34.36 19.31 -18.14
C PRO A 363 -34.62 20.79 -17.77
N PRO A 364 -35.70 21.10 -17.02
CA PRO A 364 -36.05 22.46 -16.58
C PRO A 364 -35.41 22.87 -15.24
N THR A 365 -35.52 24.17 -14.91
CA THR A 365 -34.97 24.82 -13.71
C THR A 365 -35.74 24.54 -12.39
N PRO A 366 -35.11 24.74 -11.20
CA PRO A 366 -35.53 24.07 -9.95
C PRO A 366 -36.34 24.91 -8.94
N MET A 367 -36.88 24.26 -7.89
CA MET A 367 -37.39 24.87 -6.65
C MET A 367 -37.04 24.05 -5.39
N ALA A 368 -37.29 24.59 -4.19
CA ALA A 368 -36.44 24.39 -3.01
C ALA A 368 -37.07 23.73 -1.76
N ARG A 369 -36.17 23.26 -0.86
CA ARG A 369 -36.15 23.40 0.63
C ARG A 369 -36.82 22.39 1.61
N THR A 370 -35.93 21.73 2.37
CA THR A 370 -35.89 21.54 3.87
C THR A 370 -36.74 20.44 4.60
N PRO A 371 -36.32 19.99 5.83
CA PRO A 371 -36.66 18.67 6.40
C PRO A 371 -37.33 18.68 7.80
N MET A 372 -37.49 17.51 8.47
CA MET A 372 -37.82 17.40 9.91
C MET A 372 -37.30 16.10 10.60
N LEU A 373 -37.48 15.98 11.93
CA LEU A 373 -36.78 15.07 12.86
C LEU A 373 -37.55 13.79 13.28
N ALA A 374 -36.84 12.86 13.96
CA ALA A 374 -37.37 11.76 14.81
C ALA A 374 -37.86 12.28 16.20
N PRO A 375 -38.28 11.48 17.24
CA PRO A 375 -37.52 10.36 17.87
C PRO A 375 -38.36 9.25 18.62
N ALA A 376 -37.66 8.47 19.48
CA ALA A 376 -38.10 7.84 20.76
C ALA A 376 -38.29 6.31 20.90
N THR A 377 -38.24 5.83 22.16
CA THR A 377 -37.97 4.46 22.70
C THR A 377 -39.16 4.00 23.62
N PRO A 378 -39.11 3.15 24.71
CA PRO A 378 -38.06 2.31 25.36
C PRO A 378 -38.47 0.94 26.07
N PHE A 379 -37.48 0.29 26.75
CA PHE A 379 -37.57 -0.51 28.03
C PHE A 379 -38.13 -1.98 28.06
N PRO A 380 -37.94 -2.79 29.16
CA PRO A 380 -36.69 -3.13 29.91
C PRO A 380 -36.58 -4.59 30.55
N THR A 381 -35.59 -4.85 31.43
CA THR A 381 -35.46 -5.89 32.54
C THR A 381 -35.18 -7.39 32.23
N THR A 382 -34.51 -8.26 33.03
CA THR A 382 -33.60 -8.21 34.24
C THR A 382 -32.91 -9.57 34.59
N ASN A 383 -31.60 -9.56 34.97
CA ASN A 383 -30.89 -10.20 36.16
C ASN A 383 -31.18 -11.66 36.70
N PRO A 384 -30.39 -12.29 37.65
CA PRO A 384 -28.95 -12.18 38.07
C PRO A 384 -28.19 -13.49 38.61
N ARG A 385 -26.91 -13.36 39.06
CA ARG A 385 -26.09 -14.17 40.06
C ARG A 385 -25.48 -15.56 39.68
N GLY A 386 -24.28 -15.99 40.14
CA GLY A 386 -23.11 -15.31 40.81
C GLY A 386 -21.98 -16.23 41.44
N GLY A 387 -20.71 -15.72 41.57
CA GLY A 387 -19.54 -16.25 42.37
C GLY A 387 -18.25 -16.67 41.57
N CYS A 388 -16.99 -16.89 42.06
CA CYS A 388 -16.18 -16.47 43.26
C CYS A 388 -14.63 -16.81 43.08
N GLY A 389 -13.81 -17.24 44.09
CA GLY A 389 -12.29 -17.25 44.08
C GLY A 389 -11.39 -18.55 44.28
N PRO A 390 -10.57 -18.75 45.37
CA PRO A 390 -9.32 -19.59 45.38
C PRO A 390 -9.40 -21.01 46.05
N GLN A 391 -8.36 -21.87 46.24
CA GLN A 391 -7.01 -21.79 46.88
C GLN A 391 -6.14 -23.04 46.50
N ASP A 392 -4.81 -23.18 46.67
CA ASP A 392 -3.65 -22.27 46.93
C ASP A 392 -2.31 -23.02 46.68
N GLY A 393 -1.23 -22.32 46.27
CA GLY A 393 0.19 -22.74 46.42
C GLY A 393 0.75 -23.84 45.47
N VAL A 394 2.06 -24.11 45.36
CA VAL A 394 3.28 -23.51 45.98
C VAL A 394 4.46 -23.55 44.97
N SER A 395 5.47 -22.67 45.13
CA SER A 395 6.65 -22.45 44.27
C SER A 395 7.87 -23.36 44.56
N LEU A 396 8.74 -23.57 43.55
CA LEU A 396 10.22 -23.71 43.58
C LEU A 396 10.72 -23.50 42.11
N ALA A 397 11.78 -22.80 41.67
CA ALA A 397 12.90 -22.02 42.22
C ALA A 397 14.31 -22.56 41.84
N ASP A 398 15.16 -21.64 41.37
CA ASP A 398 16.64 -21.66 41.25
C ASP A 398 17.40 -22.63 40.31
N ARG A 399 18.28 -22.02 39.49
CA ARG A 399 19.75 -21.97 39.71
C ARG A 399 20.44 -20.95 38.79
N GLY A 400 21.48 -20.24 39.26
CA GLY A 400 22.16 -19.25 38.41
C GLY A 400 23.51 -18.61 38.82
N CYS A 401 24.09 -18.86 39.99
CA CYS A 401 25.36 -18.20 40.40
C CYS A 401 26.39 -19.14 41.06
N LYS A 402 27.69 -18.84 40.88
CA LYS A 402 28.83 -19.55 41.51
C LYS A 402 29.88 -18.58 42.07
N GLY A 403 29.78 -18.28 43.36
CA GLY A 403 30.83 -17.59 44.12
C GLY A 403 31.01 -16.10 43.83
N ASN A 404 31.94 -15.47 44.54
CA ASN A 404 31.98 -14.02 44.73
C ASN A 404 32.75 -13.26 43.63
N ASN A 405 32.74 -13.72 42.38
CA ASN A 405 33.45 -13.09 41.26
C ASN A 405 32.51 -12.86 40.06
N CYS A 406 31.70 -11.80 40.16
CA CYS A 406 30.96 -11.24 39.02
C CYS A 406 31.71 -10.00 38.51
N SER A 407 32.49 -10.15 37.45
CA SER A 407 33.16 -9.02 36.79
C SER A 407 32.14 -8.17 36.01
N PRO A 408 32.29 -6.82 35.94
CA PRO A 408 31.41 -5.97 35.16
C PRO A 408 31.62 -6.20 33.66
N VAL A 409 30.55 -6.56 32.96
CA VAL A 409 30.52 -6.79 31.51
C VAL A 409 30.37 -5.44 30.79
N GLN A 410 31.10 -5.24 29.69
CA GLN A 410 30.92 -4.07 28.80
C GLN A 410 29.59 -4.20 28.03
N PRO A 411 28.89 -3.10 27.71
CA PRO A 411 27.66 -3.16 26.91
C PRO A 411 27.98 -3.47 25.43
N GLU A 412 28.11 -4.76 25.12
CA GLU A 412 28.27 -5.27 23.75
C GLU A 412 27.00 -5.08 22.91
N SER A 413 27.11 -5.32 21.60
CA SER A 413 25.97 -5.27 20.69
C SER A 413 24.99 -6.40 21.01
N GLU A 414 23.69 -6.12 21.08
CA GLU A 414 22.67 -7.12 21.41
C GLU A 414 22.39 -7.94 20.15
N SER A 415 23.11 -9.06 20.01
CA SER A 415 23.19 -9.85 18.78
C SER A 415 21.86 -10.46 18.31
N PHE A 416 20.84 -10.49 19.17
CA PHE A 416 19.48 -10.96 18.84
C PHE A 416 18.53 -9.84 18.39
N ILE A 417 18.91 -8.56 18.50
CA ILE A 417 18.10 -7.42 18.02
C ILE A 417 18.56 -7.02 16.61
N GLY A 418 17.68 -7.23 15.64
CA GLY A 418 17.82 -6.72 14.28
C GLY A 418 16.85 -5.59 13.97
N ILE A 419 17.04 -4.94 12.81
CA ILE A 419 16.06 -4.01 12.23
C ILE A 419 15.99 -4.16 10.71
N ASN A 420 14.82 -3.87 10.15
CA ASN A 420 14.62 -3.84 8.70
C ASN A 420 14.98 -2.46 8.13
N TYR A 421 15.93 -2.43 7.19
CA TYR A 421 16.28 -1.26 6.40
C TYR A 421 15.47 -1.31 5.11
N GLY A 422 14.29 -0.72 5.16
CA GLY A 422 13.43 -0.48 3.99
C GLY A 422 14.03 0.55 3.03
N GLN A 423 13.63 0.47 1.76
CA GLN A 423 14.13 1.33 0.66
C GLN A 423 13.01 1.84 -0.26
N VAL A 424 11.74 1.65 0.10
CA VAL A 424 10.59 2.16 -0.68
C VAL A 424 10.31 3.62 -0.27
N ALA A 425 11.31 4.48 -0.48
CA ALA A 425 11.31 5.91 -0.14
C ALA A 425 12.39 6.67 -0.93
N ASP A 426 12.13 7.93 -1.30
CA ASP A 426 13.11 8.80 -1.98
C ASP A 426 13.86 9.75 -1.04
N ASN A 427 13.42 9.83 0.21
CA ASN A 427 13.85 10.83 1.19
C ASN A 427 14.91 10.35 2.22
N LEU A 428 15.37 9.09 2.10
CA LEU A 428 16.13 8.40 3.14
C LEU A 428 17.51 9.05 3.40
N PRO A 429 17.97 9.10 4.67
CA PRO A 429 19.30 9.61 4.98
C PRO A 429 20.40 8.72 4.37
N PRO A 430 21.54 9.29 3.93
CA PRO A 430 22.63 8.53 3.33
C PRO A 430 23.09 7.36 4.22
N PRO A 431 23.45 6.19 3.65
CA PRO A 431 23.76 4.99 4.45
C PRO A 431 24.88 5.19 5.49
N SER A 432 25.83 6.09 5.23
CA SER A 432 26.87 6.49 6.19
C SER A 432 26.32 7.22 7.43
N GLU A 433 25.28 8.04 7.29
CA GLU A 433 24.58 8.68 8.41
C GLU A 433 23.68 7.69 9.16
N THR A 434 23.09 6.73 8.46
CA THR A 434 22.36 5.61 9.07
C THR A 434 23.29 4.70 9.88
N VAL A 435 24.50 4.40 9.40
CA VAL A 435 25.49 3.61 10.14
C VAL A 435 26.01 4.35 11.38
N LYS A 436 26.08 5.68 11.36
CA LYS A 436 26.35 6.48 12.57
C LYS A 436 25.24 6.33 13.60
N LEU A 437 23.97 6.33 13.17
CA LEU A 437 22.82 6.09 14.04
C LEU A 437 22.87 4.67 14.63
N LEU A 438 22.95 3.62 13.80
CA LEU A 438 22.95 2.23 14.27
C LEU A 438 24.02 1.98 15.35
N LYS A 439 25.21 2.58 15.22
CA LYS A 439 26.30 2.48 16.21
C LYS A 439 25.97 3.02 17.61
N THR A 440 25.00 3.92 17.78
CA THR A 440 24.53 4.40 19.10
C THR A 440 23.43 3.52 19.70
N THR A 441 22.87 2.59 18.93
CA THR A 441 21.75 1.72 19.31
C THR A 441 22.19 0.29 19.64
N ALA A 442 21.36 -0.45 20.36
CA ALA A 442 21.55 -1.87 20.66
C ALA A 442 21.48 -2.80 19.43
N ILE A 443 21.02 -2.29 18.28
CA ILE A 443 20.77 -3.07 17.05
C ILE A 443 22.07 -3.71 16.55
N GLY A 444 22.16 -5.04 16.67
CA GLY A 444 23.31 -5.83 16.22
C GLY A 444 23.18 -6.38 14.79
N LYS A 445 21.98 -6.32 14.19
CA LYS A 445 21.69 -6.88 12.86
C LYS A 445 20.84 -5.93 12.00
N VAL A 446 21.02 -5.99 10.69
CA VAL A 446 20.21 -5.28 9.69
C VAL A 446 19.74 -6.28 8.63
N ARG A 447 18.48 -6.20 8.21
CA ARG A 447 17.95 -6.92 7.04
C ARG A 447 17.67 -5.94 5.90
N LEU A 448 18.15 -6.30 4.72
CA LEU A 448 17.94 -5.61 3.45
C LEU A 448 17.06 -6.49 2.55
N TYR A 449 16.05 -5.89 1.93
CA TYR A 449 15.18 -6.58 0.96
C TYR A 449 15.87 -6.89 -0.38
N GLY A 450 17.01 -6.26 -0.64
CA GLY A 450 17.85 -6.47 -1.82
C GLY A 450 19.32 -6.19 -1.52
N ALA A 451 20.20 -6.45 -2.48
CA ALA A 451 21.65 -6.34 -2.32
C ALA A 451 22.22 -4.95 -2.65
N ASP A 452 21.75 -3.89 -1.98
CA ASP A 452 22.27 -2.54 -2.26
C ASP A 452 23.77 -2.41 -1.89
N PRO A 453 24.64 -2.10 -2.85
CA PRO A 453 26.09 -2.08 -2.63
C PRO A 453 26.54 -0.90 -1.76
N ALA A 454 25.79 0.20 -1.69
CA ALA A 454 26.16 1.37 -0.91
C ALA A 454 25.85 1.16 0.59
N ILE A 455 24.70 0.57 0.93
CA ILE A 455 24.33 0.18 2.29
C ILE A 455 25.26 -0.93 2.79
N ILE A 456 25.48 -1.98 1.98
CA ILE A 456 26.38 -3.08 2.35
C ILE A 456 27.81 -2.54 2.57
N THR A 457 28.31 -1.63 1.71
CA THR A 457 29.63 -1.00 1.89
C THR A 457 29.69 -0.09 3.12
N ALA A 458 28.64 0.69 3.40
CA ALA A 458 28.60 1.56 4.58
C ALA A 458 28.63 0.77 5.90
N LEU A 459 28.07 -0.46 5.90
CA LEU A 459 28.10 -1.39 7.03
C LEU A 459 29.45 -2.14 7.19
N ALA A 460 30.44 -1.92 6.30
CA ALA A 460 31.75 -2.55 6.39
C ALA A 460 32.50 -2.17 7.69
N ASN A 461 33.14 -3.17 8.30
CA ASN A 461 33.92 -3.07 9.54
C ASN A 461 33.13 -2.51 10.75
N THR A 462 31.79 -2.58 10.72
CA THR A 462 30.92 -2.14 11.82
C THR A 462 30.65 -3.22 12.86
N GLY A 463 30.81 -4.49 12.49
CA GLY A 463 30.38 -5.66 13.26
C GLY A 463 28.89 -6.03 13.10
N ILE A 464 28.06 -5.12 12.60
CA ILE A 464 26.62 -5.32 12.41
C ILE A 464 26.37 -6.42 11.37
N GLY A 465 25.63 -7.46 11.76
CA GLY A 465 25.31 -8.59 10.88
C GLY A 465 24.28 -8.22 9.81
N ILE A 466 24.49 -8.62 8.56
CA ILE A 466 23.66 -8.23 7.41
C ILE A 466 22.91 -9.46 6.86
N VAL A 467 21.59 -9.32 6.70
CA VAL A 467 20.75 -10.21 5.88
C VAL A 467 20.50 -9.54 4.53
N VAL A 468 20.64 -10.29 3.43
CA VAL A 468 20.46 -9.77 2.07
C VAL A 468 19.39 -10.57 1.34
N GLY A 469 18.35 -9.89 0.86
CA GLY A 469 17.30 -10.50 0.02
C GLY A 469 17.71 -10.65 -1.45
N THR A 470 17.14 -11.67 -2.11
CA THR A 470 16.96 -11.68 -3.57
C THR A 470 15.57 -11.15 -3.91
N SER A 471 15.36 -10.67 -5.13
CA SER A 471 14.00 -10.40 -5.62
C SER A 471 13.22 -11.72 -5.77
N ASN A 472 11.89 -11.65 -5.66
CA ASN A 472 11.02 -12.77 -6.08
C ASN A 472 11.18 -13.03 -7.60
N GLY A 473 11.46 -11.99 -8.39
CA GLY A 473 11.75 -12.11 -9.82
C GLY A 473 13.09 -12.78 -10.15
N ASP A 474 14.03 -12.87 -9.19
CA ASP A 474 15.30 -13.58 -9.40
C ASP A 474 15.11 -15.12 -9.35
N ILE A 475 14.06 -15.60 -8.65
CA ILE A 475 13.88 -17.02 -8.31
C ILE A 475 13.90 -17.94 -9.55
N PRO A 476 13.25 -17.62 -10.69
CA PRO A 476 13.32 -18.48 -11.87
C PRO A 476 14.72 -18.60 -12.47
N ALA A 477 15.51 -17.52 -12.45
CA ALA A 477 16.89 -17.56 -12.94
C ALA A 477 17.80 -18.30 -11.95
N LEU A 478 17.68 -18.02 -10.64
CA LEU A 478 18.39 -18.73 -9.57
C LEU A 478 18.09 -20.23 -9.55
N ALA A 479 16.85 -20.65 -9.85
CA ALA A 479 16.42 -22.04 -9.87
C ALA A 479 16.93 -22.81 -11.10
N ASN A 480 16.88 -22.19 -12.29
CA ASN A 480 17.12 -22.89 -13.55
C ASN A 480 18.57 -22.77 -14.08
N ASP A 481 19.36 -21.80 -13.61
CA ASP A 481 20.79 -21.69 -13.96
C ASP A 481 21.69 -21.53 -12.72
N PRO A 482 22.46 -22.57 -12.35
CA PRO A 482 23.49 -22.46 -11.32
C PRO A 482 24.58 -21.43 -11.61
N ASN A 483 24.83 -21.06 -12.88
CA ASN A 483 25.79 -20.01 -13.23
C ASN A 483 25.24 -18.63 -12.87
N PHE A 484 23.95 -18.36 -13.11
CA PHE A 484 23.27 -17.16 -12.63
C PHE A 484 23.35 -17.03 -11.10
N ALA A 485 23.09 -18.12 -10.35
CA ALA A 485 23.26 -18.11 -8.89
C ALA A 485 24.71 -17.84 -8.46
N LYS A 486 25.70 -18.43 -9.15
CA LYS A 486 27.12 -18.15 -8.90
C LYS A 486 27.51 -16.70 -9.25
N GLN A 487 26.96 -16.14 -10.32
CA GLN A 487 27.14 -14.74 -10.71
C GLN A 487 26.53 -13.80 -9.66
N TRP A 488 25.29 -14.06 -9.22
CA TRP A 488 24.61 -13.30 -8.17
C TRP A 488 25.47 -13.24 -6.90
N VAL A 489 26.00 -14.37 -6.41
CA VAL A 489 26.90 -14.41 -5.24
C VAL A 489 28.23 -13.67 -5.50
N ASN A 490 28.82 -13.80 -6.69
CA ASN A 490 30.06 -13.11 -7.06
C ASN A 490 29.90 -11.58 -7.23
N THR A 491 28.69 -11.09 -7.55
CA THR A 491 28.38 -9.66 -7.66
C THR A 491 27.90 -9.05 -6.34
N ASN A 492 27.02 -9.74 -5.61
CA ASN A 492 26.23 -9.14 -4.53
C ASN A 492 26.75 -9.45 -3.12
N VAL A 493 27.64 -10.44 -2.96
CA VAL A 493 28.09 -10.94 -1.65
C VAL A 493 29.60 -10.91 -1.52
N LYS A 494 30.29 -11.58 -2.46
CA LYS A 494 31.75 -11.77 -2.46
C LYS A 494 32.59 -10.47 -2.48
N PRO A 495 32.18 -9.35 -3.14
CA PRO A 495 32.98 -8.12 -3.12
C PRO A 495 33.00 -7.41 -1.76
N PHE A 496 32.05 -7.73 -0.87
CA PHE A 496 31.85 -7.05 0.40
C PHE A 496 32.26 -7.91 1.61
N TYR A 497 32.03 -9.22 1.54
CA TYR A 497 32.44 -10.17 2.58
C TYR A 497 33.97 -10.39 2.56
N PRO A 498 34.68 -10.44 3.71
CA PRO A 498 34.18 -10.41 5.08
C PRO A 498 34.17 -9.01 5.73
N ALA A 499 34.50 -7.94 5.00
CA ALA A 499 34.53 -6.59 5.55
C ALA A 499 33.13 -6.16 6.01
N SER A 500 32.12 -6.43 5.19
CA SER A 500 30.71 -6.37 5.56
C SER A 500 30.26 -7.74 6.06
N ASN A 501 29.72 -7.79 7.28
CA ASN A 501 29.40 -9.02 8.01
C ASN A 501 28.07 -9.63 7.52
N ILE A 502 28.04 -10.07 6.25
CA ILE A 502 26.88 -10.78 5.68
C ILE A 502 26.79 -12.17 6.35
N ILE A 503 25.63 -12.49 6.92
CA ILE A 503 25.40 -13.72 7.71
C ILE A 503 24.31 -14.63 7.13
N LEU A 504 23.36 -14.07 6.37
CA LEU A 504 22.19 -14.77 5.84
C LEU A 504 21.77 -14.16 4.50
N ILE A 505 21.38 -15.01 3.55
CA ILE A 505 20.71 -14.62 2.32
C ILE A 505 19.29 -15.17 2.35
N THR A 506 18.30 -14.34 2.02
CA THR A 506 16.89 -14.78 1.92
C THR A 506 16.47 -14.78 0.45
N VAL A 507 16.22 -15.97 -0.11
CA VAL A 507 15.74 -16.15 -1.48
C VAL A 507 14.27 -15.76 -1.55
N GLY A 508 14.01 -14.55 -2.05
CA GLY A 508 12.70 -13.94 -2.07
C GLY A 508 12.12 -13.57 -0.70
N ASN A 509 10.92 -13.00 -0.74
CA ASN A 509 10.11 -12.60 0.40
C ASN A 509 8.67 -13.10 0.24
N GLU A 510 8.18 -13.82 1.24
CA GLU A 510 6.82 -14.36 1.38
C GLU A 510 6.33 -15.20 0.17
N VAL A 511 7.28 -15.83 -0.52
CA VAL A 511 7.10 -16.53 -1.81
C VAL A 511 6.01 -17.60 -1.74
N MET A 512 5.90 -18.34 -0.63
CA MET A 512 4.87 -19.38 -0.46
C MET A 512 3.44 -18.83 -0.55
N THR A 513 3.24 -17.57 -0.13
CA THR A 513 1.93 -16.93 -0.01
C THR A 513 1.67 -15.91 -1.12
N SER A 514 2.52 -15.85 -2.15
CA SER A 514 2.42 -14.95 -3.31
C SER A 514 1.31 -15.32 -4.32
N GLY A 515 0.74 -16.52 -4.20
CA GLY A 515 -0.21 -17.09 -5.18
C GLY A 515 0.46 -17.77 -6.39
N ASP A 516 1.65 -17.35 -6.79
CA ASP A 516 2.37 -17.88 -7.96
C ASP A 516 2.97 -19.28 -7.69
N GLN A 517 2.28 -20.31 -8.18
CA GLN A 517 2.72 -21.71 -8.06
C GLN A 517 4.04 -22.01 -8.79
N GLY A 518 4.39 -21.23 -9.81
CA GLY A 518 5.68 -21.32 -10.50
C GLY A 518 6.81 -20.92 -9.55
N LEU A 519 6.72 -19.73 -8.95
CA LEU A 519 7.68 -19.25 -7.94
C LEU A 519 7.75 -20.19 -6.72
N VAL A 520 6.60 -20.65 -6.21
CA VAL A 520 6.54 -21.63 -5.10
C VAL A 520 7.29 -22.92 -5.44
N SER A 521 7.13 -23.45 -6.64
CA SER A 521 7.81 -24.69 -7.07
C SER A 521 9.33 -24.53 -7.28
N GLN A 522 9.77 -23.32 -7.63
CA GLN A 522 11.17 -23.01 -7.97
C GLN A 522 12.00 -22.51 -6.78
N LEU A 523 11.35 -22.15 -5.67
CA LEU A 523 11.97 -21.64 -4.44
C LEU A 523 13.09 -22.52 -3.88
N VAL A 524 12.81 -23.81 -3.66
CA VAL A 524 13.79 -24.75 -3.07
C VAL A 524 14.98 -25.03 -4.02
N PRO A 525 14.77 -25.27 -5.33
CA PRO A 525 15.87 -25.28 -6.32
C PRO A 525 16.74 -24.02 -6.30
N ALA A 526 16.16 -22.82 -6.23
CA ALA A 526 16.91 -21.57 -6.13
C ALA A 526 17.77 -21.50 -4.85
N MET A 527 17.22 -21.92 -3.71
CA MET A 527 17.95 -22.00 -2.43
C MET A 527 19.14 -22.97 -2.49
N HIS A 528 18.99 -24.12 -3.14
CA HIS A 528 20.09 -25.06 -3.41
C HIS A 528 21.19 -24.43 -4.27
N ASN A 529 20.85 -23.79 -5.39
CA ASN A 529 21.84 -23.19 -6.29
C ASN A 529 22.59 -22.01 -5.63
N VAL A 530 21.92 -21.20 -4.80
CA VAL A 530 22.57 -20.15 -4.01
C VAL A 530 23.52 -20.75 -2.96
N GLN A 531 23.12 -21.83 -2.27
CA GLN A 531 24.01 -22.52 -1.34
C GLN A 531 25.24 -23.11 -2.03
N GLU A 532 25.09 -23.76 -3.20
CA GLU A 532 26.23 -24.29 -3.95
C GLU A 532 27.13 -23.18 -4.53
N ALA A 533 26.57 -22.03 -4.88
CA ALA A 533 27.36 -20.84 -5.20
C ALA A 533 28.24 -20.42 -4.02
N LEU A 534 27.69 -20.30 -2.81
CA LEU A 534 28.45 -20.00 -1.58
C LEU A 534 29.48 -21.09 -1.23
N ASN A 535 29.15 -22.37 -1.43
CA ASN A 535 30.07 -23.49 -1.24
C ASN A 535 31.27 -23.37 -2.19
N SER A 536 31.01 -23.04 -3.47
CA SER A 536 32.05 -22.89 -4.50
C SER A 536 33.01 -21.70 -4.25
N GLU A 537 32.60 -20.75 -3.41
CA GLU A 537 33.41 -19.61 -2.95
C GLU A 537 33.95 -19.82 -1.51
N SER A 538 33.81 -21.02 -0.94
CA SER A 538 34.26 -21.39 0.41
C SER A 538 33.64 -20.59 1.57
N ILE A 539 32.43 -20.05 1.38
CA ILE A 539 31.71 -19.22 2.37
C ILE A 539 30.35 -19.79 2.81
N GLY A 540 29.90 -20.94 2.28
CA GLY A 540 28.63 -21.59 2.65
C GLY A 540 28.52 -22.07 4.12
N ASP A 541 29.65 -22.23 4.82
CA ASP A 541 29.70 -22.45 6.26
C ASP A 541 29.57 -21.17 7.10
N LYS A 542 29.66 -20.00 6.47
CA LYS A 542 29.68 -18.67 7.11
C LYS A 542 28.43 -17.87 6.84
N ILE A 543 27.90 -17.97 5.62
CA ILE A 543 26.67 -17.32 5.18
C ILE A 543 25.64 -18.43 4.96
N LYS A 544 24.48 -18.33 5.61
CA LYS A 544 23.37 -19.27 5.43
C LYS A 544 22.39 -18.79 4.37
N VAL A 545 21.55 -19.70 3.88
CA VAL A 545 20.49 -19.42 2.91
C VAL A 545 19.15 -19.82 3.51
N SER A 546 18.16 -18.93 3.43
CA SER A 546 16.77 -19.22 3.82
C SER A 546 15.80 -18.47 2.90
N THR A 547 14.55 -18.31 3.30
CA THR A 547 13.51 -17.51 2.62
C THR A 547 12.48 -17.06 3.66
N VAL A 548 11.90 -15.88 3.47
CA VAL A 548 11.00 -15.27 4.46
C VAL A 548 9.56 -15.72 4.21
N HIS A 549 8.83 -16.02 5.28
CA HIS A 549 7.44 -16.46 5.25
C HIS A 549 6.50 -15.48 5.98
N ALA A 550 5.29 -15.31 5.45
CA ALA A 550 4.16 -14.73 6.19
C ALA A 550 3.59 -15.76 7.18
N MET A 551 2.88 -15.32 8.23
CA MET A 551 2.16 -16.24 9.14
C MET A 551 1.08 -17.09 8.43
N SER A 552 0.60 -16.67 7.25
CA SER A 552 -0.36 -17.39 6.40
C SER A 552 0.19 -18.67 5.76
N VAL A 553 1.46 -19.03 5.98
CA VAL A 553 1.93 -20.42 5.70
C VAL A 553 1.35 -21.44 6.68
N LEU A 554 0.76 -21.01 7.81
CA LEU A 554 0.02 -21.85 8.74
C LEU A 554 -1.47 -21.93 8.37
N LYS A 555 -2.03 -23.15 8.38
CA LYS A 555 -3.49 -23.36 8.34
C LYS A 555 -4.14 -23.26 9.73
N ASN A 556 -3.40 -23.62 10.77
CA ASN A 556 -3.82 -23.52 12.16
C ASN A 556 -2.70 -22.84 12.96
N SER A 557 -3.08 -21.88 13.80
CA SER A 557 -2.14 -21.09 14.63
C SER A 557 -2.65 -20.76 16.04
N GLU A 558 -3.95 -20.92 16.31
CA GLU A 558 -4.54 -20.78 17.65
C GLU A 558 -5.35 -22.05 18.00
N PRO A 559 -5.12 -22.69 19.17
CA PRO A 559 -4.03 -22.43 20.11
C PRO A 559 -2.65 -22.82 19.52
N PRO A 560 -1.53 -22.31 20.07
CA PRO A 560 -0.18 -22.58 19.52
C PRO A 560 0.15 -24.07 19.35
N SER A 561 -0.29 -24.94 20.27
CA SER A 561 -0.16 -26.40 20.14
C SER A 561 -0.80 -27.02 18.90
N ALA A 562 -1.79 -26.36 18.29
CA ALA A 562 -2.43 -26.78 17.05
C ALA A 562 -1.68 -26.29 15.80
N GLY A 563 -0.54 -25.60 15.97
CA GLY A 563 0.29 -25.04 14.91
C GLY A 563 0.59 -26.05 13.80
N SER A 564 0.13 -25.77 12.58
CA SER A 564 0.36 -26.63 11.41
C SER A 564 0.42 -25.84 10.11
N PHE A 565 1.43 -26.10 9.29
CA PHE A 565 1.54 -25.55 7.93
C PHE A 565 0.33 -25.95 7.07
N ASP A 566 -0.03 -25.12 6.08
CA ASP A 566 -1.12 -25.45 5.16
C ASP A 566 -0.75 -26.63 4.24
N PRO A 567 -1.60 -27.67 4.14
CA PRO A 567 -1.38 -28.78 3.22
C PRO A 567 -1.14 -28.38 1.76
N ALA A 568 -1.65 -27.22 1.32
CA ALA A 568 -1.37 -26.67 -0.02
C ALA A 568 0.13 -26.47 -0.31
N PHE A 569 0.94 -26.26 0.72
CA PHE A 569 2.39 -26.08 0.61
C PHE A 569 3.19 -27.35 0.94
N GLY A 570 2.53 -28.48 1.19
CA GLY A 570 3.10 -29.64 1.89
C GLY A 570 4.43 -30.16 1.35
N ASP A 571 4.52 -30.42 0.04
CA ASP A 571 5.74 -30.96 -0.57
C ASP A 571 6.87 -29.91 -0.66
N THR A 572 6.55 -28.66 -1.01
CA THR A 572 7.53 -27.56 -1.03
C THR A 572 8.08 -27.27 0.37
N MET A 573 7.20 -27.22 1.38
CA MET A 573 7.57 -27.05 2.78
C MET A 573 8.45 -28.20 3.26
N LYS A 574 8.13 -29.45 2.90
CA LYS A 574 8.96 -30.62 3.22
C LYS A 574 10.34 -30.56 2.58
N GLY A 575 10.44 -30.09 1.34
CA GLY A 575 11.73 -29.84 0.66
C GLY A 575 12.54 -28.75 1.36
N LEU A 576 11.90 -27.62 1.66
CA LEU A 576 12.50 -26.48 2.36
C LEU A 576 13.01 -26.86 3.75
N LEU A 577 12.22 -27.57 4.56
CA LEU A 577 12.62 -27.99 5.90
C LEU A 577 13.74 -29.05 5.89
N GLY A 578 13.82 -29.87 4.83
CA GLY A 578 14.98 -30.70 4.55
C GLY A 578 16.22 -29.85 4.32
N PHE A 579 16.17 -28.92 3.36
CA PHE A 579 17.27 -28.01 3.04
C PHE A 579 17.75 -27.19 4.25
N LEU A 580 16.84 -26.60 5.04
CA LEU A 580 17.20 -25.81 6.22
C LEU A 580 17.90 -26.65 7.29
N ARG A 581 17.41 -27.87 7.56
CA ARG A 581 18.05 -28.81 8.50
C ARG A 581 19.44 -29.23 8.00
N ASP A 582 19.55 -29.55 6.72
CA ASP A 582 20.76 -30.15 6.15
C ASP A 582 21.87 -29.08 5.93
N THR A 583 21.51 -27.79 5.80
CA THR A 583 22.45 -26.65 5.77
C THR A 583 22.69 -26.00 7.14
N GLY A 584 21.85 -26.27 8.15
CA GLY A 584 21.87 -25.58 9.44
C GLY A 584 21.40 -24.12 9.36
N ALA A 585 20.46 -23.83 8.47
CA ALA A 585 19.88 -22.50 8.27
C ALA A 585 18.55 -22.32 9.05
N PRO A 586 18.19 -21.09 9.46
CA PRO A 586 16.97 -20.83 10.21
C PRO A 586 15.72 -20.77 9.33
N PHE A 587 14.56 -21.07 9.92
CA PHE A 587 13.26 -20.75 9.34
C PHE A 587 12.90 -19.28 9.63
N THR A 588 12.78 -18.45 8.60
CA THR A 588 12.50 -17.02 8.72
C THR A 588 11.01 -16.68 8.54
N ILE A 589 10.41 -16.00 9.53
CA ILE A 589 8.95 -15.80 9.63
C ILE A 589 8.60 -14.36 10.06
N ASN A 590 7.42 -13.87 9.63
CA ASN A 590 6.91 -12.52 9.91
C ASN A 590 5.65 -12.51 10.83
N PRO A 591 5.79 -12.73 12.15
CA PRO A 591 4.69 -12.61 13.12
C PRO A 591 4.31 -11.14 13.39
N TYR A 592 3.08 -10.77 13.03
CA TYR A 592 2.53 -9.43 13.28
C TYR A 592 1.30 -9.50 14.22
N PRO A 593 1.48 -9.30 15.54
CA PRO A 593 0.39 -9.11 16.51
C PRO A 593 -0.53 -7.92 16.20
N PHE A 594 -0.07 -6.95 15.41
CA PHE A 594 -0.87 -5.81 14.95
C PHE A 594 -2.07 -6.23 14.09
N PHE A 595 -1.87 -7.05 13.04
CA PHE A 595 -2.95 -7.52 12.18
C PHE A 595 -3.94 -8.45 12.93
N ALA A 596 -3.43 -9.20 13.92
CA ALA A 596 -4.28 -9.99 14.82
C ALA A 596 -5.17 -9.09 15.71
N TYR A 597 -4.69 -7.93 16.15
CA TYR A 597 -5.50 -6.94 16.86
C TYR A 597 -6.48 -6.20 15.93
N GLN A 598 -6.08 -5.82 14.70
CA GLN A 598 -7.01 -5.23 13.73
C GLN A 598 -8.20 -6.18 13.43
N SER A 599 -7.95 -7.48 13.41
CA SER A 599 -8.97 -8.53 13.22
C SER A 599 -9.86 -8.76 14.45
N ASP A 600 -9.40 -8.37 15.65
CA ASP A 600 -10.08 -8.58 16.93
C ASP A 600 -9.82 -7.39 17.88
N PRO A 601 -10.43 -6.21 17.64
CA PRO A 601 -10.06 -4.95 18.28
C PRO A 601 -10.61 -4.78 19.71
N ARG A 602 -10.53 -5.84 20.53
CA ARG A 602 -10.99 -5.85 21.93
C ARG A 602 -9.86 -5.46 22.89
N PRO A 603 -10.13 -4.75 24.01
CA PRO A 603 -9.09 -4.30 24.94
C PRO A 603 -8.21 -5.41 25.52
N GLU A 604 -8.76 -6.60 25.78
CA GLU A 604 -8.00 -7.76 26.23
C GLU A 604 -7.07 -8.32 25.15
N THR A 605 -7.45 -8.26 23.88
CA THR A 605 -6.58 -8.62 22.75
C THR A 605 -5.53 -7.55 22.52
N LEU A 606 -5.84 -6.25 22.71
CA LEU A 606 -4.82 -5.19 22.68
C LEU A 606 -3.76 -5.43 23.77
N ALA A 607 -4.19 -5.68 25.01
CA ALA A 607 -3.27 -5.91 26.13
C ALA A 607 -2.38 -7.14 25.88
N PHE A 608 -2.95 -8.22 25.36
CA PHE A 608 -2.23 -9.43 24.97
C PHE A 608 -1.26 -9.21 23.79
N CYS A 609 -1.60 -8.38 22.79
CA CYS A 609 -0.67 -8.04 21.72
C CYS A 609 0.46 -7.10 22.18
N LEU A 610 0.19 -6.15 23.08
CA LEU A 610 1.16 -5.16 23.56
C LEU A 610 2.03 -5.61 24.76
N PHE A 611 2.04 -6.91 25.10
CA PHE A 611 2.70 -7.46 26.31
C PHE A 611 2.25 -6.80 27.63
N GLN A 612 1.07 -6.18 27.67
CA GLN A 612 0.53 -5.52 28.86
C GLN A 612 -0.15 -6.54 29.81
N PRO A 613 -0.32 -6.22 31.11
CA PRO A 613 -0.99 -7.12 32.06
C PRO A 613 -2.37 -7.57 31.57
N ASN A 614 -2.53 -8.87 31.35
CA ASN A 614 -3.77 -9.49 30.85
C ASN A 614 -3.95 -10.88 31.51
N ALA A 615 -5.07 -11.55 31.24
CA ALA A 615 -5.38 -12.87 31.84
C ALA A 615 -4.61 -14.05 31.23
N GLY A 616 -3.94 -13.83 30.09
CA GLY A 616 -3.32 -14.83 29.25
C GLY A 616 -4.31 -15.66 28.43
N ARG A 617 -3.80 -16.37 27.42
CA ARG A 617 -4.55 -17.37 26.64
C ARG A 617 -4.03 -18.77 26.99
N PHE A 618 -4.88 -19.60 27.60
CA PHE A 618 -4.50 -20.97 28.00
C PHE A 618 -4.58 -21.94 26.82
N ASP A 619 -3.45 -22.52 26.46
CA ASP A 619 -3.33 -23.57 25.46
C ASP A 619 -3.56 -24.95 26.10
N ALA A 620 -4.70 -25.56 25.76
CA ALA A 620 -5.10 -26.86 26.26
C ALA A 620 -4.21 -28.03 25.78
N GLY A 621 -3.41 -27.86 24.74
CA GLY A 621 -2.47 -28.88 24.24
C GLY A 621 -1.15 -28.87 25.03
N THR A 622 -0.44 -27.75 25.04
CA THR A 622 0.84 -27.59 25.77
C THR A 622 0.69 -27.45 27.29
N LYS A 623 -0.51 -27.10 27.78
CA LYS A 623 -0.80 -26.67 29.16
C LYS A 623 -0.11 -25.35 29.55
N ILE A 624 0.28 -24.54 28.57
CA ILE A 624 0.92 -23.23 28.78
C ILE A 624 -0.15 -22.14 28.76
N THR A 625 -0.03 -21.15 29.66
CA THR A 625 -0.76 -19.88 29.53
C THR A 625 0.14 -18.87 28.85
N TYR A 626 -0.13 -18.59 27.58
CA TYR A 626 0.56 -17.54 26.83
C TYR A 626 0.17 -16.19 27.40
N MET A 627 1.16 -15.32 27.65
CA MET A 627 0.92 -13.99 28.23
C MET A 627 0.99 -12.86 27.19
N ASN A 628 1.45 -13.14 25.98
CA ASN A 628 1.43 -12.21 24.86
C ASN A 628 1.24 -12.93 23.51
N MET A 629 0.85 -12.17 22.48
CA MET A 629 0.59 -12.69 21.13
C MET A 629 1.86 -13.08 20.37
N PHE A 630 3.00 -12.42 20.60
CA PHE A 630 4.27 -12.71 19.91
C PHE A 630 4.75 -14.13 20.23
N ASP A 631 4.84 -14.47 21.53
CA ASP A 631 5.16 -15.81 22.01
C ASP A 631 4.22 -16.87 21.41
N ALA A 632 2.92 -16.58 21.36
CA ALA A 632 1.91 -17.49 20.82
C ALA A 632 2.07 -17.73 19.31
N GLN A 633 2.31 -16.67 18.52
CA GLN A 633 2.54 -16.77 17.08
C GLN A 633 3.85 -17.52 16.76
N VAL A 634 4.92 -17.25 17.49
CA VAL A 634 6.22 -17.92 17.29
C VAL A 634 6.16 -19.39 17.76
N ASP A 635 5.46 -19.70 18.85
CA ASP A 635 5.29 -21.09 19.30
C ASP A 635 4.33 -21.92 18.44
N ALA A 636 3.40 -21.28 17.71
CA ALA A 636 2.62 -21.95 16.67
C ALA A 636 3.53 -22.44 15.53
N ILE A 637 4.53 -21.63 15.14
CA ILE A 637 5.55 -22.01 14.15
C ILE A 637 6.44 -23.13 14.71
N ARG A 638 6.89 -23.03 15.98
CA ARG A 638 7.63 -24.12 16.64
C ARG A 638 6.83 -25.42 16.66
N SER A 639 5.53 -25.37 16.90
CA SER A 639 4.63 -26.54 16.88
C SER A 639 4.49 -27.13 15.47
N ALA A 640 4.36 -26.29 14.44
CA ALA A 640 4.30 -26.72 13.04
C ALA A 640 5.62 -27.38 12.57
N LEU A 641 6.77 -26.79 12.93
CA LEU A 641 8.09 -27.39 12.69
C LEU A 641 8.23 -28.73 13.41
N ASN A 642 7.80 -28.83 14.67
CA ASN A 642 7.84 -30.07 15.44
C ASN A 642 6.97 -31.17 14.82
N ALA A 643 5.81 -30.82 14.24
CA ALA A 643 4.92 -31.73 13.54
C ALA A 643 5.48 -32.27 12.21
N MET A 644 6.38 -31.52 11.55
CA MET A 644 7.13 -31.95 10.36
C MET A 644 8.54 -32.51 10.68
N ASP A 645 8.80 -32.85 11.95
CA ASP A 645 10.09 -33.34 12.48
C ASP A 645 11.30 -32.38 12.29
N ALA A 646 11.03 -31.11 11.97
CA ALA A 646 12.02 -30.03 11.81
C ALA A 646 12.42 -29.40 13.17
N LYS A 647 12.47 -30.20 14.24
CA LYS A 647 12.65 -29.77 15.64
C LYS A 647 13.93 -28.97 15.87
N ASN A 648 14.99 -29.32 15.13
CA ASN A 648 16.32 -28.71 15.23
C ASN A 648 16.48 -27.44 14.36
N VAL A 649 15.46 -27.06 13.57
CA VAL A 649 15.49 -25.81 12.80
C VAL A 649 15.23 -24.63 13.74
N GLU A 650 16.18 -23.70 13.78
CA GLU A 650 16.07 -22.44 14.53
C GLU A 650 15.02 -21.52 13.89
N ILE A 651 14.34 -20.69 14.69
CA ILE A 651 13.40 -19.68 14.19
C ILE A 651 14.06 -18.31 14.26
N VAL A 652 13.92 -17.52 13.19
CA VAL A 652 14.28 -16.10 13.13
C VAL A 652 13.03 -15.32 12.76
N VAL A 653 12.69 -14.29 13.54
CA VAL A 653 11.65 -13.33 13.19
C VAL A 653 12.25 -12.30 12.24
N ALA A 654 11.95 -12.41 10.94
CA ALA A 654 12.51 -11.54 9.91
C ALA A 654 11.82 -10.17 9.86
N GLU A 655 10.56 -10.10 10.29
CA GLU A 655 9.81 -8.85 10.50
C GLU A 655 8.83 -8.98 11.65
N THR A 656 8.79 -7.97 12.52
CA THR A 656 7.66 -7.72 13.41
C THR A 656 7.65 -6.26 13.83
N GLY A 657 6.49 -5.66 14.03
CA GLY A 657 6.39 -4.25 14.40
C GLY A 657 4.96 -3.82 14.69
N TRP A 658 4.81 -2.54 15.03
CA TRP A 658 3.52 -1.91 15.26
C TRP A 658 3.56 -0.44 14.78
N PRO A 659 2.59 0.02 13.97
CA PRO A 659 2.65 1.33 13.36
C PRO A 659 2.18 2.43 14.32
N TYR A 660 2.90 3.56 14.34
CA TYR A 660 2.61 4.67 15.25
C TYR A 660 1.49 5.60 14.76
N LYS A 661 1.10 5.46 13.49
CA LYS A 661 0.02 6.18 12.80
C LYS A 661 -0.64 5.22 11.79
N GLY A 662 -1.87 5.51 11.40
CA GLY A 662 -2.64 4.79 10.38
C GLY A 662 -3.69 5.71 9.76
N GLY A 663 -4.46 5.18 8.81
CA GLY A 663 -5.68 5.81 8.32
C GLY A 663 -6.88 5.58 9.24
N ASP A 664 -7.98 6.31 9.02
CA ASP A 664 -9.14 6.39 9.93
C ASP A 664 -9.87 5.06 10.25
N LYS A 665 -9.55 3.99 9.52
CA LYS A 665 -10.13 2.64 9.69
C LYS A 665 -9.19 1.67 10.40
N GLU A 666 -7.97 2.09 10.71
CA GLU A 666 -6.90 1.21 11.19
C GLU A 666 -6.85 1.19 12.72
N VAL A 667 -7.67 0.33 13.32
CA VAL A 667 -7.77 0.22 14.77
C VAL A 667 -6.42 -0.16 15.39
N GLY A 668 -5.98 0.62 16.38
CA GLY A 668 -4.79 0.33 17.18
C GLY A 668 -3.52 1.06 16.78
N THR A 669 -3.47 1.79 15.66
CA THR A 669 -2.29 2.60 15.32
C THR A 669 -2.17 3.79 16.27
N SER A 670 -1.10 3.88 17.04
CA SER A 670 -0.79 5.06 17.87
C SER A 670 0.66 5.04 18.35
N VAL A 671 1.22 6.21 18.67
CA VAL A 671 2.57 6.33 19.24
C VAL A 671 2.70 5.55 20.54
N ASP A 672 1.68 5.55 21.40
CA ASP A 672 1.70 4.80 22.65
C ASP A 672 1.65 3.29 22.44
N ASN A 673 0.86 2.79 21.48
CA ASN A 673 0.79 1.36 21.17
C ASN A 673 2.05 0.88 20.45
N ALA A 674 2.60 1.67 19.52
CA ALA A 674 3.87 1.36 18.85
C ALA A 674 5.03 1.33 19.84
N LYS A 675 5.08 2.30 20.76
CA LYS A 675 6.04 2.32 21.86
C LYS A 675 5.87 1.14 22.81
N ALA A 676 4.63 0.80 23.18
CA ALA A 676 4.34 -0.34 24.04
C ALA A 676 4.77 -1.66 23.38
N TYR A 677 4.40 -1.89 22.12
CA TYR A 677 4.78 -3.12 21.41
C TYR A 677 6.30 -3.25 21.25
N ASN A 678 6.93 -2.29 20.55
CA ASN A 678 8.36 -2.39 20.23
C ASN A 678 9.23 -2.28 21.49
N GLY A 679 8.85 -1.45 22.46
CA GLY A 679 9.57 -1.33 23.74
C GLY A 679 9.45 -2.57 24.63
N ASN A 680 8.26 -3.15 24.75
CA ASN A 680 8.08 -4.37 25.55
C ASN A 680 8.67 -5.60 24.85
N LEU A 681 8.65 -5.68 23.52
CA LEU A 681 9.34 -6.71 22.75
C LEU A 681 10.86 -6.62 22.97
N VAL A 682 11.46 -5.42 22.87
CA VAL A 682 12.89 -5.21 23.20
C VAL A 682 13.20 -5.61 24.65
N ALA A 683 12.32 -5.30 25.61
CA ALA A 683 12.47 -5.73 27.00
C ALA A 683 12.36 -7.26 27.19
N HIS A 684 11.41 -7.92 26.50
CA HIS A 684 11.27 -9.37 26.48
C HIS A 684 12.54 -10.03 25.90
N LEU A 685 13.02 -9.57 24.75
CA LEU A 685 14.25 -10.07 24.12
C LEU A 685 15.49 -9.87 25.01
N ARG A 686 15.56 -8.79 25.78
CA ARG A 686 16.62 -8.56 26.77
C ARG A 686 16.54 -9.44 28.01
N SER A 687 15.35 -9.95 28.35
CA SER A 687 15.17 -10.81 29.52
C SER A 687 15.80 -12.20 29.36
N MET A 688 16.13 -12.60 28.11
CA MET A 688 16.61 -13.94 27.74
C MET A 688 15.68 -15.09 28.15
N VAL A 689 14.42 -14.80 28.51
CA VAL A 689 13.45 -15.81 28.94
C VAL A 689 13.02 -16.75 27.80
N GLY A 690 13.04 -16.25 26.55
CA GLY A 690 12.58 -16.97 25.36
C GLY A 690 11.06 -17.14 25.30
N THR A 691 10.56 -17.74 24.22
CA THR A 691 9.15 -18.12 24.13
C THR A 691 8.88 -19.37 25.00
N PRO A 692 7.62 -19.64 25.40
CA PRO A 692 7.32 -20.78 26.27
C PRO A 692 7.74 -22.16 25.75
N LEU A 693 7.80 -22.40 24.43
CA LEU A 693 8.36 -23.62 23.83
C LEU A 693 9.85 -23.52 23.44
N MET A 694 10.48 -22.34 23.57
CA MET A 694 11.91 -22.12 23.36
C MET A 694 12.56 -21.33 24.53
N PRO A 695 12.43 -21.81 25.79
CA PRO A 695 12.84 -21.04 26.95
C PRO A 695 14.37 -20.96 27.11
N GLY A 696 14.84 -19.85 27.71
CA GLY A 696 16.24 -19.62 28.06
C GLY A 696 17.13 -19.09 26.93
N LYS A 697 16.55 -18.75 25.78
CA LYS A 697 17.23 -18.14 24.63
C LYS A 697 16.27 -17.15 23.95
N SER A 698 16.74 -15.93 23.66
CA SER A 698 15.96 -14.98 22.86
C SER A 698 15.93 -15.38 21.38
N VAL A 699 14.79 -15.14 20.74
CA VAL A 699 14.60 -15.33 19.31
C VAL A 699 15.25 -14.17 18.56
N ASP A 700 16.10 -14.48 17.58
CA ASP A 700 16.66 -13.47 16.66
C ASP A 700 15.50 -12.72 15.98
N THR A 701 15.35 -11.42 16.26
CA THR A 701 14.14 -10.67 15.93
C THR A 701 14.47 -9.34 15.28
N TYR A 702 13.93 -9.12 14.08
CA TYR A 702 14.15 -7.92 13.28
C TYR A 702 12.92 -7.01 13.34
N LEU A 703 13.08 -5.83 13.94
CA LEU A 703 12.01 -4.86 14.08
C LEU A 703 11.67 -4.22 12.72
N PHE A 704 10.39 -4.05 12.43
CA PHE A 704 9.87 -3.28 11.30
C PHE A 704 9.38 -1.92 11.82
N ALA A 705 9.97 -0.77 11.44
CA ALA A 705 11.07 -0.53 10.48
C ALA A 705 12.08 0.51 10.98
N LEU A 706 13.25 0.61 10.34
CA LEU A 706 14.29 1.58 10.72
C LEU A 706 13.84 3.04 10.52
N TYR A 707 13.23 3.32 9.37
CA TYR A 707 12.63 4.59 9.00
C TYR A 707 11.21 4.35 8.47
N ASP A 708 10.41 5.40 8.34
CA ASP A 708 9.19 5.35 7.55
C ASP A 708 9.53 5.33 6.05
N GLU A 709 8.93 4.38 5.32
CA GLU A 709 9.09 4.25 3.88
C GLU A 709 7.97 5.02 3.17
N ASP A 710 8.19 6.28 2.79
CA ASP A 710 7.10 7.18 2.37
C ASP A 710 6.47 6.87 1.01
N LEU A 711 7.15 6.11 0.15
CA LEU A 711 6.60 5.58 -1.09
C LEU A 711 5.95 4.19 -0.92
N LYS A 712 5.96 3.59 0.29
CA LYS A 712 5.42 2.24 0.50
C LYS A 712 3.90 2.22 0.24
N PRO A 713 3.39 1.36 -0.67
CA PRO A 713 1.98 1.33 -1.05
C PRO A 713 1.10 0.74 0.06
N GLY A 714 -0.21 0.71 -0.18
CA GLY A 714 -1.19 0.14 0.75
C GLY A 714 -1.60 1.10 1.88
N ALA A 715 -1.94 0.50 3.03
CA ALA A 715 -2.58 1.17 4.15
C ALA A 715 -1.76 2.33 4.76
N GLY A 716 -2.39 3.15 5.61
CA GLY A 716 -1.73 4.25 6.29
C GLY A 716 -0.71 3.78 7.33
N SER A 717 -0.87 2.56 7.87
CA SER A 717 0.13 1.86 8.69
C SER A 717 1.49 1.75 8.01
N GLU A 718 1.51 1.42 6.72
CA GLU A 718 2.70 0.95 6.02
C GLU A 718 3.82 1.99 5.97
N ARG A 719 3.43 3.27 5.96
CA ARG A 719 4.31 4.44 5.95
C ARG A 719 4.50 5.05 7.35
N ALA A 720 4.31 4.25 8.40
CA ALA A 720 4.27 4.69 9.81
C ALA A 720 4.84 3.66 10.81
N PHE A 721 5.71 2.75 10.36
CA PHE A 721 6.40 1.76 11.20
C PHE A 721 7.78 2.22 11.70
N GLY A 722 8.28 3.38 11.27
CA GLY A 722 9.61 3.87 11.58
C GLY A 722 9.87 4.05 13.09
N LEU A 723 10.92 3.41 13.59
CA LEU A 723 11.43 3.64 14.95
C LEU A 723 12.26 4.95 15.01
N PHE A 724 12.82 5.39 13.89
CA PHE A 724 13.57 6.64 13.75
C PHE A 724 13.02 7.48 12.61
N LYS A 725 13.21 8.80 12.72
CA LYS A 725 12.92 9.77 11.66
C LYS A 725 14.17 10.00 10.81
N LEU A 726 14.00 10.67 9.67
CA LEU A 726 15.07 11.00 8.72
C LEU A 726 16.17 11.90 9.33
N ASP A 727 15.83 12.72 10.33
CA ASP A 727 16.79 13.52 11.10
C ASP A 727 17.65 12.67 12.08
N ARG A 728 17.30 11.38 12.24
CA ARG A 728 17.84 10.37 13.16
C ARG A 728 17.43 10.53 14.63
N THR A 729 16.43 11.36 14.92
CA THR A 729 15.72 11.31 16.21
C THR A 729 14.81 10.08 16.24
N MET A 730 14.53 9.56 17.44
CA MET A 730 13.55 8.49 17.61
C MET A 730 12.14 9.00 17.31
N ALA A 731 11.32 8.19 16.65
CA ALA A 731 9.87 8.43 16.56
C ALA A 731 9.24 8.35 17.97
N TYR A 732 9.68 7.36 18.74
CA TYR A 732 9.36 7.12 20.14
C TYR A 732 10.47 6.26 20.76
N ASP A 733 10.69 6.37 22.07
CA ASP A 733 11.73 5.58 22.75
C ASP A 733 11.27 4.12 22.96
N ALA A 734 11.77 3.23 22.10
CA ALA A 734 11.64 1.77 22.21
C ALA A 734 12.75 1.11 23.04
N GLY A 735 13.52 1.87 23.82
CA GLY A 735 14.60 1.36 24.68
C GLY A 735 15.90 1.03 23.95
N LEU A 736 16.01 1.31 22.65
CA LEU A 736 17.13 0.89 21.80
C LEU A 736 18.44 1.67 22.02
N SER A 737 18.45 2.79 22.77
CA SER A 737 19.70 3.52 23.05
C SER A 737 20.64 2.72 23.97
N LYS A 738 21.94 2.68 23.64
CA LYS A 738 22.98 2.11 24.52
C LYS A 738 23.08 2.83 25.87
N SER A 739 22.64 4.09 25.96
CA SER A 739 22.65 4.85 27.22
C SER A 739 21.56 4.45 28.20
N SER A 740 20.56 3.66 27.78
CA SER A 740 19.38 3.34 28.60
C SER A 740 19.56 2.09 29.49
N GLN A 741 20.76 1.52 29.56
CA GLN A 741 21.04 0.31 30.35
C GLN A 741 21.15 0.61 31.86
N THR A 742 19.99 0.67 32.53
CA THR A 742 19.88 0.45 33.98
C THR A 742 19.09 -0.83 34.22
N PRO A 743 19.62 -1.82 34.97
CA PRO A 743 18.98 -3.14 35.07
C PRO A 743 17.70 -3.08 35.91
N THR A 744 16.60 -3.58 35.34
CA THR A 744 15.35 -3.88 36.08
C THR A 744 15.31 -5.38 36.39
N PRO A 745 14.86 -5.83 37.58
CA PRO A 745 15.00 -7.24 37.99
C PRO A 745 14.20 -8.25 37.14
N THR A 746 14.80 -9.42 36.91
CA THR A 746 14.27 -10.51 36.06
C THR A 746 13.07 -11.24 36.69
N PRO A 747 11.96 -11.45 35.97
CA PRO A 747 10.91 -12.41 36.37
C PRO A 747 11.38 -13.86 36.14
N THR A 748 11.13 -14.76 37.09
CA THR A 748 11.61 -16.16 37.03
C THR A 748 10.58 -17.12 36.41
N THR A 749 11.04 -18.04 35.56
CA THR A 749 10.21 -19.01 34.82
C THR A 749 9.66 -20.15 35.70
N PRO A 750 8.36 -20.49 35.63
CA PRO A 750 7.80 -21.72 36.21
C PRO A 750 7.84 -22.91 35.22
N THR A 751 7.94 -24.14 35.73
CA THR A 751 7.95 -25.38 34.92
C THR A 751 6.56 -26.03 34.80
N THR A 752 6.29 -26.66 33.66
CA THR A 752 5.07 -27.45 33.35
C THR A 752 5.33 -28.98 33.46
N PRO A 753 4.31 -29.85 33.37
CA PRO A 753 3.03 -29.78 34.07
C PRO A 753 2.63 -31.15 34.70
N THR A 754 1.59 -31.18 35.54
CA THR A 754 0.77 -32.40 35.73
C THR A 754 -0.68 -32.03 36.01
N THR A 755 -1.63 -32.77 35.43
CA THR A 755 -3.08 -32.46 35.39
C THR A 755 -3.89 -33.77 35.48
N PRO A 756 -5.24 -33.74 35.67
CA PRO A 756 -6.12 -32.62 36.01
C PRO A 756 -7.12 -32.88 37.17
N THR A 757 -7.60 -31.82 37.84
CA THR A 757 -9.06 -31.57 38.05
C THR A 757 -9.33 -30.17 38.61
N THR A 758 -10.30 -29.48 38.01
CA THR A 758 -10.90 -28.19 38.41
C THR A 758 -12.33 -28.42 38.95
N PRO A 759 -13.09 -27.41 39.42
CA PRO A 759 -12.74 -26.16 40.12
C PRO A 759 -13.63 -25.84 41.36
N THR A 760 -13.22 -24.97 42.30
CA THR A 760 -14.17 -24.21 43.17
C THR A 760 -13.55 -22.95 43.83
N THR A 761 -14.37 -22.13 44.52
CA THR A 761 -14.25 -20.65 44.47
C THR A 761 -14.89 -19.85 45.65
N PRO A 762 -14.12 -19.20 46.58
CA PRO A 762 -14.68 -18.23 47.58
C PRO A 762 -14.21 -16.73 47.71
N THR A 763 -13.05 -16.27 47.19
CA THR A 763 -12.56 -14.83 47.04
C THR A 763 -11.84 -14.10 48.21
N THR A 764 -10.74 -13.33 47.94
CA THR A 764 -10.34 -12.00 48.55
C THR A 764 -9.17 -11.30 47.78
N PRO A 765 -8.90 -9.96 47.93
CA PRO A 765 -8.28 -9.15 46.85
C PRO A 765 -6.93 -8.41 47.16
N ALA A 766 -6.30 -7.87 46.10
CA ALA A 766 -5.15 -6.96 46.15
C ALA A 766 -5.53 -5.48 46.42
N GLU A 767 -4.55 -4.65 46.79
CA GLU A 767 -4.75 -3.27 47.26
C GLU A 767 -5.17 -2.26 46.17
N LYS A 768 -5.79 -1.15 46.62
CA LYS A 768 -6.31 -0.06 45.76
C LYS A 768 -5.48 1.21 45.90
N THR A 769 -5.27 1.90 44.79
CA THR A 769 -4.56 3.19 44.72
C THR A 769 -5.23 4.28 45.57
N LYS A 770 -4.50 4.83 46.54
CA LYS A 770 -4.93 5.97 47.36
C LYS A 770 -4.67 7.27 46.60
N GLY A 771 -5.72 8.08 46.43
CA GLY A 771 -5.67 9.38 45.76
C GLY A 771 -7.07 9.93 45.49
N TRP A 772 -7.14 11.05 44.78
CA TRP A 772 -8.35 11.73 44.31
C TRP A 772 -8.28 11.96 42.80
N CYS A 773 -9.42 12.03 42.14
CA CYS A 773 -9.47 12.33 40.70
C CYS A 773 -9.72 13.81 40.44
N ILE A 774 -8.90 14.45 39.61
CA ILE A 774 -9.04 15.87 39.23
C ILE A 774 -8.85 16.06 37.72
N PRO A 775 -9.42 17.13 37.12
CA PRO A 775 -9.09 17.51 35.75
C PRO A 775 -7.62 17.89 35.60
N LYS A 776 -7.04 17.57 34.44
CA LYS A 776 -5.74 18.11 34.01
C LYS A 776 -5.82 19.63 33.76
N GLY A 777 -4.68 20.30 33.84
CA GLY A 777 -4.59 21.72 33.50
C GLY A 777 -4.80 21.98 32.01
N GLY A 778 -5.35 23.16 31.66
CA GLY A 778 -5.48 23.61 30.27
C GLY A 778 -6.71 23.12 29.50
N LEU A 779 -7.64 22.39 30.14
CA LEU A 779 -8.88 21.95 29.51
C LEU A 779 -9.82 23.12 29.15
N SER A 780 -10.55 22.96 28.04
CA SER A 780 -11.60 23.90 27.64
C SER A 780 -12.86 23.77 28.50
N ASN A 781 -13.66 24.83 28.57
CA ASN A 781 -14.95 24.83 29.27
C ASN A 781 -15.89 23.73 28.76
N ALA A 782 -15.86 23.39 27.47
CA ALA A 782 -16.68 22.32 26.89
C ALA A 782 -16.27 20.93 27.42
N GLN A 783 -14.97 20.65 27.56
CA GLN A 783 -14.46 19.41 28.15
C GLN A 783 -14.79 19.33 29.65
N LEU A 784 -14.60 20.43 30.38
CA LEU A 784 -14.94 20.50 31.80
C LEU A 784 -16.45 20.29 32.06
N GLN A 785 -17.32 20.89 31.23
CA GLN A 785 -18.76 20.66 31.28
C GLN A 785 -19.10 19.20 30.95
N THR A 786 -18.50 18.63 29.90
CA THR A 786 -18.69 17.21 29.52
C THR A 786 -18.33 16.27 30.66
N ASN A 787 -17.28 16.56 31.43
CA ASN A 787 -16.88 15.77 32.60
C ASN A 787 -17.88 15.89 33.76
N ILE A 788 -18.42 17.08 34.00
CA ILE A 788 -19.49 17.31 34.99
C ILE A 788 -20.74 16.53 34.59
N ASP A 789 -21.20 16.69 33.34
CA ASP A 789 -22.41 16.05 32.82
C ASP A 789 -22.28 14.52 32.84
N TYR A 790 -21.14 13.98 32.42
CA TYR A 790 -20.86 12.55 32.47
C TYR A 790 -20.85 12.02 33.90
N ALA A 791 -20.13 12.65 34.83
CA ALA A 791 -20.05 12.19 36.22
C ALA A 791 -21.39 12.31 36.96
N CYS A 792 -22.05 13.46 36.85
CA CYS A 792 -23.31 13.73 37.53
C CYS A 792 -24.50 13.00 36.89
N GLY A 793 -24.38 12.58 35.63
CA GLY A 793 -25.34 11.70 34.96
C GLY A 793 -25.22 10.22 35.36
N GLN A 794 -24.17 9.79 36.07
CA GLN A 794 -24.04 8.39 36.47
C GLN A 794 -25.00 8.01 37.61
N PRO A 795 -25.65 6.82 37.55
CA PRO A 795 -26.59 6.37 38.57
C PRO A 795 -26.00 6.41 39.99
N GLY A 796 -26.64 7.18 40.88
CA GLY A 796 -26.26 7.30 42.29
C GLY A 796 -25.23 8.39 42.61
N MET A 797 -24.74 9.17 41.64
CA MET A 797 -23.84 10.29 41.94
C MET A 797 -24.63 11.52 42.42
N ASN A 798 -24.40 11.93 43.67
CA ASN A 798 -25.00 13.15 44.23
C ASN A 798 -24.12 14.37 43.98
N CYS A 799 -24.33 15.06 42.85
CA CYS A 799 -23.69 16.34 42.55
C CYS A 799 -24.35 17.57 43.22
N GLY A 800 -25.28 17.39 44.16
CA GLY A 800 -25.84 18.49 44.96
C GLY A 800 -24.82 19.44 45.60
N PRO A 801 -23.63 18.99 46.07
CA PRO A 801 -22.61 19.87 46.64
C PRO A 801 -22.04 20.92 45.68
N ILE A 802 -22.12 20.73 44.36
CA ILE A 802 -21.67 21.70 43.33
C ILE A 802 -22.82 22.52 42.72
N GLN A 803 -24.04 22.42 43.26
CA GLN A 803 -25.17 23.27 42.88
C GLN A 803 -25.20 24.55 43.71
N PRO A 804 -25.90 25.62 43.29
CA PRO A 804 -25.99 26.87 44.06
C PRO A 804 -26.42 26.65 45.52
N ASN A 805 -25.71 27.28 46.45
CA ASN A 805 -25.76 27.06 47.92
C ASN A 805 -25.16 25.72 48.42
N GLY A 806 -24.60 24.89 47.55
CA GLY A 806 -23.87 23.68 47.90
C GLY A 806 -22.48 23.96 48.49
N ALA A 807 -22.01 23.07 49.36
CA ALA A 807 -20.75 23.25 50.11
C ALA A 807 -19.47 23.30 49.24
N CYS A 808 -19.55 22.86 47.98
CA CYS A 808 -18.49 22.86 46.98
C CYS A 808 -18.84 23.73 45.75
N PHE A 809 -19.84 24.61 45.86
CA PHE A 809 -20.22 25.53 44.79
C PHE A 809 -19.17 26.61 44.54
N GLU A 810 -18.54 27.11 45.61
CA GLU A 810 -17.52 28.16 45.53
C GLU A 810 -16.10 27.58 45.63
N PRO A 811 -15.15 28.00 44.77
CA PRO A 811 -15.28 29.03 43.75
C PRO A 811 -16.10 28.55 42.54
N ASN A 812 -17.09 29.36 42.13
CA ASN A 812 -18.00 29.05 41.03
C ASN A 812 -17.29 29.03 39.66
N THR A 813 -16.61 27.92 39.36
CA THR A 813 -15.91 27.67 38.09
C THR A 813 -16.03 26.21 37.67
N LEU A 814 -16.16 25.97 36.35
CA LEU A 814 -16.28 24.62 35.79
C LEU A 814 -15.12 23.70 36.17
N ALA A 815 -13.90 24.21 36.34
CA ALA A 815 -12.76 23.41 36.79
C ALA A 815 -12.95 22.87 38.22
N SER A 816 -13.53 23.68 39.12
CA SER A 816 -13.77 23.31 40.52
C SER A 816 -14.94 22.33 40.65
N HIS A 817 -15.99 22.54 39.86
CA HIS A 817 -17.16 21.66 39.81
C HIS A 817 -16.81 20.31 39.16
N ALA A 818 -16.03 20.33 38.07
CA ALA A 818 -15.52 19.12 37.43
C ALA A 818 -14.63 18.31 38.38
N ALA A 819 -13.68 18.95 39.07
CA ALA A 819 -12.84 18.28 40.05
C ALA A 819 -13.66 17.52 41.11
N TYR A 820 -14.71 18.13 41.66
CA TYR A 820 -15.56 17.46 42.64
C TYR A 820 -16.34 16.28 42.03
N ALA A 821 -16.98 16.48 40.88
CA ALA A 821 -17.79 15.46 40.22
C ALA A 821 -16.92 14.26 39.75
N MET A 822 -15.76 14.53 39.17
CA MET A 822 -14.79 13.53 38.71
C MET A 822 -14.26 12.70 39.89
N ASN A 823 -13.93 13.34 41.02
CA ASN A 823 -13.57 12.61 42.23
C ASN A 823 -14.73 11.80 42.82
N LEU A 824 -15.94 12.37 42.89
CA LEU A 824 -17.12 11.65 43.40
C LEU A 824 -17.35 10.34 42.64
N LEU A 825 -17.24 10.37 41.30
CA LEU A 825 -17.34 9.17 40.48
C LEU A 825 -16.20 8.18 40.74
N TYR A 826 -14.94 8.65 40.68
CA TYR A 826 -13.75 7.81 40.90
C TYR A 826 -13.80 7.07 42.24
N GLN A 827 -14.18 7.77 43.32
CA GLN A 827 -14.26 7.20 44.67
C GLN A 827 -15.41 6.18 44.78
N THR A 828 -16.59 6.53 44.26
CA THR A 828 -17.80 5.69 44.40
C THR A 828 -17.74 4.44 43.54
N LEU A 829 -17.17 4.52 42.34
CA LEU A 829 -16.85 3.34 41.49
C LEU A 829 -15.60 2.58 41.97
N GLY A 830 -15.02 2.95 43.11
CA GLY A 830 -14.09 2.10 43.84
C GLY A 830 -12.61 2.34 43.58
N ARG A 831 -12.20 3.53 43.11
CA ARG A 831 -10.80 3.99 42.97
C ARG A 831 -9.91 3.19 42.01
N ASN A 832 -10.47 2.61 40.96
CA ASN A 832 -9.68 2.03 39.87
C ASN A 832 -9.20 3.14 38.91
N PRO A 833 -8.00 3.06 38.29
CA PRO A 833 -7.47 4.15 37.47
C PRO A 833 -8.37 4.57 36.30
N TRP A 834 -9.04 3.62 35.63
CA TRP A 834 -9.96 3.90 34.53
C TRP A 834 -11.22 4.70 34.95
N ASN A 835 -11.60 4.67 36.23
CA ASN A 835 -12.64 5.55 36.76
C ASN A 835 -12.16 7.03 36.89
N CYS A 836 -10.89 7.30 36.58
CA CYS A 836 -10.28 8.62 36.51
C CYS A 836 -9.53 8.82 35.17
N ASP A 837 -10.16 8.39 34.07
CA ASP A 837 -9.70 8.71 32.72
C ASP A 837 -10.41 9.94 32.13
N PHE A 838 -11.75 9.89 32.03
CA PHE A 838 -12.60 10.93 31.43
C PHE A 838 -12.12 11.35 30.02
N SER A 839 -11.96 10.39 29.11
CA SER A 839 -11.40 10.60 27.77
C SER A 839 -10.01 11.25 27.86
N GLN A 840 -9.17 10.68 28.72
CA GLN A 840 -7.86 11.18 29.16
C GLN A 840 -7.83 12.60 29.74
N THR A 841 -8.95 13.28 30.00
CA THR A 841 -8.94 14.65 30.55
C THR A 841 -8.68 14.69 32.07
N ALA A 842 -8.79 13.56 32.76
CA ALA A 842 -8.53 13.46 34.20
C ALA A 842 -7.09 13.02 34.54
N MET A 843 -6.72 13.19 35.81
CA MET A 843 -5.54 12.61 36.43
C MET A 843 -5.78 12.31 37.92
N ILE A 844 -5.09 11.30 38.44
CA ILE A 844 -5.10 10.99 39.88
C ILE A 844 -4.05 11.85 40.58
N THR A 845 -4.43 12.50 41.67
CA THR A 845 -3.53 13.22 42.58
C THR A 845 -3.44 12.53 43.94
N SER A 846 -2.26 12.58 44.56
CA SER A 846 -2.03 12.18 45.96
C SER A 846 -2.32 13.31 46.96
N THR A 847 -2.56 14.53 46.48
CA THR A 847 -2.90 15.70 47.31
C THR A 847 -4.41 15.80 47.49
N ASN A 848 -4.89 15.89 48.74
CA ASN A 848 -6.32 16.07 49.03
C ASN A 848 -6.81 17.44 48.49
N PRO A 849 -7.77 17.48 47.55
CA PRO A 849 -8.29 18.72 46.96
C PRO A 849 -9.42 19.38 47.79
N SER A 850 -9.71 18.89 49.00
CA SER A 850 -10.71 19.47 49.91
C SER A 850 -10.28 20.85 50.43
N TYR A 851 -11.23 21.78 50.63
CA TYR A 851 -10.96 23.12 51.14
C TYR A 851 -12.17 23.71 51.88
N LYS A 852 -11.92 24.51 52.95
CA LYS A 852 -12.96 25.14 53.78
C LYS A 852 -14.03 24.12 54.24
N ASN A 853 -15.25 24.20 53.69
CA ASN A 853 -16.37 23.30 53.98
C ASN A 853 -16.61 22.29 52.84
N CYS A 854 -15.86 22.39 51.73
CA CYS A 854 -15.93 21.48 50.60
C CYS A 854 -15.05 20.25 50.86
N ASN A 855 -15.67 19.18 51.36
CA ASN A 855 -15.01 17.90 51.62
C ASN A 855 -15.15 16.98 50.40
N TYR A 856 -14.04 16.68 49.73
CA TYR A 856 -14.00 15.74 48.62
C TYR A 856 -14.09 14.30 49.14
N PRO A 857 -14.97 13.45 48.57
CA PRO A 857 -15.06 12.03 48.92
C PRO A 857 -13.69 11.33 48.90
N GLY A 858 -13.47 10.40 49.83
CA GLY A 858 -12.22 9.69 50.00
C GLY A 858 -11.19 10.37 50.91
N GLY A 859 -11.39 11.64 51.29
CA GLY A 859 -10.57 12.33 52.29
C GLY A 859 -11.21 12.36 53.68
N SER A 860 -10.39 12.09 54.70
CA SER A 860 -10.60 12.62 56.06
C SER A 860 -9.80 13.91 56.21
N THR A 861 -10.24 14.80 57.09
CA THR A 861 -9.52 16.01 57.51
C THR A 861 -8.34 15.68 58.42
#